data_AF-A0A1Y1WV62-F1
#
_entry.id   AF-A0A1Y1WV62-F1
#
_cell.length_a   1.000
_cell.length_b   1.000
_cell.length_c   1.000
_cell.angle_alpha   90.00
_cell.angle_beta   90.00
_cell.angle_gamma   90.00
#
_symmetry.space_group_name_H-M   'P 1'
#
loop_
_entity.id
_entity.type
_entity.pdbx_description
1 polymer ?
#
loop_
_entity_poly.entity_id
_entity_poly.type
_entity_poly.pdbx_seq_one_letter_code
_entity_poly.pdbx_strand_id
1 'polypeptide(L)'
;MITMMKLLLLTLLIILTNVITETIPTSKSGYPIIDENGEFNTGLSKYMKECKFNFGEKDSRIHVISIIGSQSTGKSTLLNLLFNTNFKIMGDEIKRTTQGILISPVENSNILILDNEGVDGYENYQDRYGNKQKLERKLALFSIYTSDIVMINIMENDINRSNGANIPLFENIFDVFSKNNAKQKTIQVNNKKLLLFIIRDFSNRTSLDQIKKIITKQFKDTWNKTKPIGFNHEFEDYFNLECESLTQKPGKKPEESEKFYKENLATWQSKQNLFDREIEELKERFFNHEKSNYIFKNETEKFMINYTEFSEYAEFIWDNIKSNSDLDIPTSNQLLITFKFKRSIENAYNEFKSIIKIYEDKVSNDEYIDKKKQEFDNLKDKYIEMLNNYEEKAVNYNKFNIFDYKKLKNEAINKIETYLNDFYSLIMSKSKENDNNITKEFENEIANKQYYKKIEEGKIIKKQELDDLKKKYIEKYDNEIGLYKEFNTEYKDMKQIFENKINLIYKSQLDVFKSKSENEYNLLSLVIQNKLKEIFKNKDSRVNFWDELIEDLKRITDKSINIYEKLSMEYDYEINFKEDLKEIKNDSFNKFIKLLKKEILNQENDIENLLLQHFENHYCKFYKVHQLMKTKENIMNESIEEAQNIIQLLSETKFSEDKFKTINEDIKIVNEYKILEDDKVRRILDEYKYKINNIYDKFSQKVKKSLFIGAAGILGIASVAGTAGTAALPGLATAACKVVCETGLSDSICTACQSNI
;
A
#
# COMPACT_ATOMS: atom_id res chain seq x y z
N MET A 1 31.63 -31.99 15.34
CA MET A 1 30.54 -31.30 14.60
C MET A 1 29.40 -32.26 14.22
N ILE A 2 29.67 -33.33 13.45
CA ILE A 2 28.64 -34.31 13.03
C ILE A 2 27.93 -34.99 14.21
N THR A 3 28.67 -35.32 15.28
CA THR A 3 28.11 -35.92 16.51
C THR A 3 27.18 -34.96 17.26
N MET A 4 27.50 -33.66 17.26
CA MET A 4 26.65 -32.63 17.87
C MET A 4 25.37 -32.42 17.06
N MET A 5 25.47 -32.46 15.72
CA MET A 5 24.33 -32.39 14.81
C MET A 5 23.38 -33.57 14.99
N LYS A 6 23.92 -34.79 15.18
CA LYS A 6 23.11 -35.98 15.47
C LYS A 6 22.42 -35.88 16.83
N LEU A 7 23.08 -35.33 17.85
CA LEU A 7 22.48 -35.14 19.17
C LEU A 7 21.35 -34.10 19.12
N LEU A 8 21.53 -33.02 18.35
CA LEU A 8 20.51 -31.98 18.12
C LEU A 8 19.32 -32.49 17.30
N LEU A 9 19.56 -33.33 16.30
CA LEU A 9 18.50 -34.00 15.54
C LEU A 9 17.75 -35.01 16.41
N LEU A 10 18.44 -35.73 17.30
CA LEU A 10 17.82 -36.70 18.20
C LEU A 10 16.98 -35.98 19.26
N THR A 11 17.45 -34.85 19.82
CA THR A 11 16.64 -34.03 20.72
C THR A 11 15.48 -33.35 20.01
N LEU A 12 15.66 -32.86 18.78
CA LEU A 12 14.53 -32.37 17.97
C LEU A 12 13.54 -33.50 17.65
N LEU A 13 14.02 -34.71 17.34
CA LEU A 13 13.13 -35.86 17.11
C LEU A 13 12.38 -36.22 18.38
N ILE A 14 13.02 -36.23 19.55
CA ILE A 14 12.39 -36.53 20.84
C ILE A 14 11.37 -35.46 21.22
N ILE A 15 11.67 -34.18 20.95
CA ILE A 15 10.73 -33.06 21.16
C ILE A 15 9.57 -33.16 20.16
N LEU A 16 9.83 -33.45 18.89
CA LEU A 16 8.79 -33.67 17.87
C LEU A 16 7.94 -34.91 18.16
N THR A 17 8.53 -36.02 18.65
CA THR A 17 7.77 -37.22 19.03
C THR A 17 7.00 -36.98 20.32
N ASN A 18 7.52 -36.26 21.31
CA ASN A 18 6.78 -35.95 22.54
C ASN A 18 5.69 -34.89 22.32
N VAL A 19 5.82 -34.03 21.29
CA VAL A 19 4.77 -33.07 20.89
C VAL A 19 3.74 -33.70 19.94
N ILE A 20 4.06 -34.81 19.27
CA ILE A 20 3.17 -35.51 18.32
C ILE A 20 2.59 -36.82 18.88
N THR A 21 3.08 -37.31 20.02
CA THR A 21 2.54 -38.50 20.70
C THR A 21 1.96 -38.17 22.07
N GLU A 22 1.01 -37.24 22.11
CA GLU A 22 -0.19 -37.57 22.89
C GLU A 22 -0.86 -38.75 22.18
N THR A 23 -0.44 -39.96 22.56
CA THR A 23 -1.26 -41.15 22.33
C THR A 23 -2.60 -40.87 23.00
N ILE A 24 -3.58 -40.45 22.21
CA ILE A 24 -4.95 -40.36 22.67
C ILE A 24 -5.29 -41.75 23.15
N PRO A 25 -5.64 -41.90 24.43
CA PRO A 25 -6.10 -43.20 24.88
C PRO A 25 -7.32 -43.49 24.03
N THR A 26 -7.29 -44.60 23.28
CA THR A 26 -8.49 -45.32 22.88
C THR A 26 -9.15 -45.82 24.16
N SER A 27 -9.65 -44.88 24.95
CA SER A 27 -10.21 -45.10 26.27
C SER A 27 -11.60 -45.65 26.02
N LYS A 28 -11.67 -46.98 25.93
CA LYS A 28 -12.90 -47.72 26.20
C LYS A 28 -13.36 -47.53 27.65
N SER A 29 -13.01 -46.45 28.37
CA SER A 29 -13.30 -46.28 29.81
C SER A 29 -13.89 -44.92 30.20
N GLY A 30 -14.35 -44.14 29.21
CA GLY A 30 -14.76 -42.74 29.39
C GLY A 30 -13.57 -41.78 29.27
N TYR A 31 -13.82 -40.57 28.78
CA TYR A 31 -12.80 -39.53 28.60
C TYR A 31 -12.98 -38.42 29.65
N PRO A 32 -11.94 -37.97 30.36
CA PRO A 32 -12.08 -36.90 31.33
C PRO A 32 -12.31 -35.56 30.64
N ILE A 33 -13.47 -34.92 30.89
CA ILE A 33 -13.74 -33.52 30.52
C ILE A 33 -13.08 -32.59 31.54
N ILE A 34 -13.29 -32.87 32.82
CA ILE A 34 -12.73 -32.10 33.93
C ILE A 34 -11.99 -33.09 34.82
N ASP A 35 -10.74 -32.79 35.16
CA ASP A 35 -9.92 -33.64 36.02
C ASP A 35 -10.19 -33.42 37.52
N GLU A 36 -9.45 -34.14 38.37
CA GLU A 36 -9.56 -34.02 39.83
C GLU A 36 -9.13 -32.66 40.40
N ASN A 37 -8.41 -31.85 39.62
CA ASN A 37 -7.93 -30.52 40.00
C ASN A 37 -8.88 -29.42 39.52
N GLY A 38 -9.92 -29.76 38.74
CA GLY A 38 -10.83 -28.79 38.15
C GLY A 38 -10.25 -28.12 36.88
N GLU A 39 -9.33 -28.79 36.20
CA GLU A 39 -8.82 -28.37 34.90
C GLU A 39 -9.64 -29.01 33.76
N PHE A 40 -9.98 -28.20 32.76
CA PHE A 40 -10.70 -28.66 31.58
C PHE A 40 -9.74 -29.31 30.59
N ASN A 41 -10.15 -30.43 30.01
CA ASN A 41 -9.31 -31.20 29.10
C ASN A 41 -9.44 -30.67 27.66
N THR A 42 -8.40 -29.98 27.20
CA THR A 42 -8.33 -29.37 25.85
C THR A 42 -8.36 -30.41 24.71
N GLY A 43 -8.02 -31.67 25.00
CA GLY A 43 -8.08 -32.78 24.04
C GLY A 43 -9.50 -33.27 23.74
N LEU A 44 -10.53 -32.78 24.45
CA LEU A 44 -11.93 -33.20 24.25
C LEU A 44 -12.41 -33.01 22.81
N SER A 45 -12.03 -31.91 22.15
CA SER A 45 -12.43 -31.64 20.77
C SER A 45 -11.89 -32.69 19.78
N LYS A 46 -10.67 -33.17 20.03
CA LYS A 46 -10.03 -34.23 19.23
C LYS A 46 -10.63 -35.60 19.55
N TYR A 47 -10.83 -35.91 20.83
CA TYR A 47 -11.53 -37.12 21.27
C TYR A 47 -12.91 -37.24 20.61
N MET A 48 -13.71 -36.17 20.63
CA MET A 48 -15.02 -36.14 20.00
C MET A 48 -14.89 -36.40 18.48
N LYS A 49 -14.01 -35.68 17.77
CA LYS A 49 -13.82 -35.89 16.32
C LYS A 49 -13.40 -37.33 15.95
N GLU A 50 -12.58 -37.97 16.78
CA GLU A 50 -12.08 -39.33 16.55
C GLU A 50 -13.09 -40.42 16.90
N CYS A 51 -14.00 -40.14 17.83
CA CYS A 51 -14.98 -41.08 18.33
C CYS A 51 -15.89 -41.67 17.24
N LYS A 52 -16.04 -41.03 16.06
CA LYS A 52 -16.73 -41.55 14.84
C LYS A 52 -17.86 -42.56 15.10
N PHE A 53 -18.72 -42.31 16.10
CA PHE A 53 -19.97 -43.03 16.21
C PHE A 53 -20.82 -42.58 15.02
N ASN A 54 -21.67 -43.45 14.48
CA ASN A 54 -22.56 -43.15 13.35
C ASN A 54 -23.60 -42.08 13.76
N PHE A 55 -23.15 -40.86 14.06
CA PHE A 55 -23.99 -39.70 14.22
C PHE A 55 -24.58 -39.42 12.85
N GLY A 56 -25.89 -39.62 12.70
CA GLY A 56 -26.58 -39.30 11.45
C GLY A 56 -26.45 -37.80 11.20
N GLU A 57 -25.98 -37.40 10.01
CA GLU A 57 -25.67 -36.02 9.58
C GLU A 57 -24.78 -35.22 10.56
N LYS A 58 -23.74 -34.55 10.04
CA LYS A 58 -22.75 -33.79 10.85
C LYS A 58 -23.36 -32.70 11.76
N ASP A 59 -24.62 -32.36 11.57
CA ASP A 59 -25.35 -31.29 12.26
C ASP A 59 -26.48 -31.76 13.19
N SER A 60 -26.56 -33.06 13.51
CA SER A 60 -27.60 -33.55 14.43
C SER A 60 -27.45 -33.00 15.86
N ARG A 61 -28.58 -32.59 16.46
CA ARG A 61 -28.70 -32.26 17.90
C ARG A 61 -28.11 -33.41 18.73
N ILE A 62 -27.34 -33.07 19.76
CA ILE A 62 -26.99 -34.02 20.82
C ILE A 62 -27.89 -33.84 22.06
N HIS A 63 -28.14 -34.94 22.75
CA HIS A 63 -28.75 -34.98 24.07
C HIS A 63 -27.69 -35.27 25.12
N VAL A 64 -27.63 -34.46 26.17
CA VAL A 64 -26.62 -34.63 27.22
C VAL A 64 -27.31 -35.10 28.49
N ILE A 65 -26.86 -36.24 29.03
CA ILE A 65 -27.37 -36.82 30.27
C ILE A 65 -26.22 -36.87 31.27
N SER A 66 -26.41 -36.29 32.46
CA SER A 66 -25.47 -36.44 33.58
C SER A 66 -26.06 -37.29 34.69
N ILE A 67 -25.21 -37.91 35.50
CA ILE A 67 -25.62 -38.60 36.72
C ILE A 67 -25.00 -37.95 37.96
N ILE A 68 -25.81 -37.70 38.99
CA ILE A 68 -25.40 -37.16 40.28
C ILE A 68 -25.86 -38.12 41.38
N GLY A 69 -25.04 -38.30 42.41
CA GLY A 69 -25.40 -39.11 43.58
C GLY A 69 -24.19 -39.41 44.45
N SER A 70 -24.44 -39.92 45.66
CA SER A 70 -23.40 -40.17 46.66
C SER A 70 -22.32 -41.13 46.13
N GLN A 71 -21.12 -41.05 46.68
CA GLN A 71 -20.00 -41.92 46.30
C GLN A 71 -20.35 -43.40 46.46
N SER A 72 -19.89 -44.24 45.52
CA SER A 72 -20.05 -45.70 45.52
C SER A 72 -21.50 -46.23 45.49
N THR A 73 -22.46 -45.44 45.03
CA THR A 73 -23.89 -45.85 44.87
C THR A 73 -24.19 -46.59 43.56
N GLY A 74 -23.17 -47.03 42.81
CA GLY A 74 -23.34 -47.75 41.55
C GLY A 74 -23.79 -46.87 40.36
N LYS A 75 -23.33 -45.61 40.29
CA LYS A 75 -23.58 -44.67 39.19
C LYS A 75 -23.03 -45.15 37.85
N SER A 76 -21.70 -45.33 37.77
CA SER A 76 -21.02 -45.82 36.56
C SER A 76 -21.53 -47.20 36.13
N THR A 77 -21.89 -48.06 37.09
CA THR A 77 -22.55 -49.35 36.81
C THR A 77 -23.91 -49.16 36.14
N LEU A 78 -24.74 -48.24 36.63
CA LEU A 78 -26.03 -47.94 36.03
C LEU A 78 -25.89 -47.36 34.62
N LEU A 79 -24.97 -46.42 34.43
CA LEU A 79 -24.69 -45.83 33.11
C LEU A 79 -24.25 -46.89 32.10
N ASN A 80 -23.32 -47.77 32.49
CA ASN A 80 -22.87 -48.87 31.63
C ASN A 80 -24.01 -49.83 31.29
N LEU A 81 -24.89 -50.12 32.23
CA LEU A 81 -26.05 -50.98 31.99
C LEU A 81 -27.05 -50.33 31.04
N LEU A 82 -27.42 -49.06 31.25
CA LEU A 82 -28.44 -48.37 30.47
C LEU A 82 -27.97 -47.96 29.07
N PHE A 83 -26.77 -47.40 28.96
CA PHE A 83 -26.30 -46.77 27.73
C PHE A 83 -25.18 -47.54 27.03
N ASN A 84 -24.85 -48.74 27.51
CA ASN A 84 -23.75 -49.57 27.00
C ASN A 84 -22.40 -48.84 26.97
N THR A 85 -22.20 -47.92 27.93
CA THR A 85 -20.92 -47.25 28.15
C THR A 85 -19.94 -48.17 28.87
N ASN A 86 -18.68 -47.76 28.97
CA ASN A 86 -17.64 -48.56 29.60
C ASN A 86 -16.91 -47.83 30.75
N PHE A 87 -17.57 -46.91 31.46
CA PHE A 87 -16.96 -46.22 32.60
C PHE A 87 -16.37 -47.21 33.60
N LYS A 88 -15.22 -46.86 34.18
CA LYS A 88 -14.56 -47.71 35.18
C LYS A 88 -15.52 -47.95 36.36
N ILE A 89 -15.72 -49.21 36.73
CA ILE A 89 -16.49 -49.62 37.91
C ILE A 89 -15.51 -50.02 39.01
N MET A 90 -15.89 -49.79 40.26
CA MET A 90 -15.13 -50.19 41.44
C MET A 90 -14.86 -51.70 41.42
N GLY A 91 -13.59 -52.10 41.38
CA GLY A 91 -13.14 -53.46 41.72
C GLY A 91 -13.02 -53.62 43.24
N ASP A 92 -12.56 -54.78 43.72
CA ASP A 92 -12.48 -55.12 45.16
C ASP A 92 -11.55 -54.21 46.00
N GLU A 93 -10.94 -53.17 45.41
CA GLU A 93 -10.20 -52.12 46.11
C GLU A 93 -11.09 -50.90 46.43
N ILE A 94 -11.11 -50.50 47.70
CA ILE A 94 -11.95 -49.43 48.26
C ILE A 94 -11.45 -48.02 47.89
N LYS A 95 -11.10 -47.77 46.62
CA LYS A 95 -10.63 -46.46 46.14
C LYS A 95 -11.57 -45.83 45.13
N ARG A 96 -11.61 -44.49 45.16
CA ARG A 96 -12.41 -43.59 44.31
C ARG A 96 -12.31 -44.00 42.83
N THR A 97 -13.45 -44.30 42.20
CA THR A 97 -13.49 -44.88 40.84
C THR A 97 -13.59 -43.83 39.72
N THR A 98 -14.34 -42.75 39.96
CA THR A 98 -14.51 -41.62 39.03
C THR A 98 -13.88 -40.37 39.67
N GLN A 99 -13.04 -39.67 38.92
CA GLN A 99 -12.38 -38.44 39.35
C GLN A 99 -12.77 -37.31 38.38
N GLY A 100 -13.31 -36.21 38.90
CA GLY A 100 -13.83 -35.13 38.06
C GLY A 100 -15.10 -35.53 37.28
N ILE A 101 -15.15 -35.22 35.98
CA ILE A 101 -16.28 -35.57 35.10
C ILE A 101 -15.76 -36.33 33.88
N LEU A 102 -16.29 -37.53 33.68
CA LEU A 102 -16.01 -38.34 32.50
C LEU A 102 -17.14 -38.24 31.50
N ILE A 103 -16.81 -38.26 30.21
CA ILE A 103 -17.76 -38.33 29.10
C ILE A 103 -17.63 -39.64 28.34
N SER A 104 -18.78 -40.20 27.97
CA SER A 104 -18.88 -41.27 26.98
C SER A 104 -20.01 -40.97 26.02
N PRO A 105 -19.75 -40.88 24.70
CA PRO A 105 -20.81 -40.96 23.71
C PRO A 105 -21.47 -42.35 23.74
N VAL A 106 -22.74 -42.40 23.38
CA VAL A 106 -23.52 -43.64 23.23
C VAL A 106 -23.44 -44.13 21.80
N GLU A 107 -23.17 -45.42 21.61
CA GLU A 107 -23.11 -46.03 20.28
C GLU A 107 -24.44 -45.90 19.53
N ASN A 108 -24.37 -45.49 18.25
CA ASN A 108 -25.53 -45.35 17.35
C ASN A 108 -26.67 -44.46 17.88
N SER A 109 -26.34 -43.47 18.72
CA SER A 109 -27.31 -42.53 19.25
C SER A 109 -26.69 -41.13 19.38
N ASN A 110 -27.53 -40.10 19.42
CA ASN A 110 -27.11 -38.72 19.62
C ASN A 110 -26.98 -38.36 21.11
N ILE A 111 -26.71 -39.34 21.98
CA ILE A 111 -26.66 -39.16 23.44
C ILE A 111 -25.20 -39.10 23.91
N LEU A 112 -24.90 -38.12 24.76
CA LEU A 112 -23.65 -38.01 25.50
C LEU A 112 -23.93 -38.22 26.99
N ILE A 113 -23.15 -39.10 27.61
CA ILE A 113 -23.26 -39.43 29.03
C ILE A 113 -22.13 -38.76 29.80
N LEU A 114 -22.47 -38.05 30.87
CA LEU A 114 -21.54 -37.47 31.83
C LEU A 114 -21.60 -38.25 33.16
N ASP A 115 -20.52 -38.96 33.48
CA ASP A 115 -20.35 -39.61 34.79
C ASP A 115 -19.62 -38.67 35.74
N ASN A 116 -20.34 -38.18 36.75
CA ASN A 116 -19.78 -37.30 37.76
C ASN A 116 -19.16 -38.08 38.91
N GLU A 117 -18.07 -37.52 39.43
CA GLU A 117 -17.55 -37.90 40.74
C GLU A 117 -18.67 -37.89 41.80
N GLY A 118 -18.64 -38.90 42.68
CA GLY A 118 -19.65 -39.03 43.71
C GLY A 118 -19.51 -38.01 44.83
N VAL A 119 -20.65 -37.52 45.31
CA VAL A 119 -20.73 -36.56 46.42
C VAL A 119 -20.50 -37.28 47.75
N ASP A 120 -19.98 -36.56 48.75
CA ASP A 120 -19.81 -37.03 50.14
C ASP A 120 -18.76 -38.14 50.36
N GLY A 121 -17.58 -38.01 49.75
CA GLY A 121 -16.45 -38.89 50.04
C GLY A 121 -15.80 -38.65 51.40
N TYR A 122 -15.30 -39.71 52.06
CA TYR A 122 -14.59 -39.62 53.35
C TYR A 122 -13.42 -38.62 53.33
N GLU A 123 -12.76 -38.48 52.18
CA GLU A 123 -11.66 -37.54 51.96
C GLU A 123 -12.10 -36.06 52.03
N ASN A 124 -13.38 -35.75 51.81
CA ASN A 124 -13.92 -34.38 51.93
C ASN A 124 -13.94 -33.90 53.38
N TYR A 125 -14.02 -34.83 54.34
CA TYR A 125 -14.00 -34.54 55.76
C TYR A 125 -12.60 -34.10 56.25
N GLN A 126 -11.53 -34.44 55.51
CA GLN A 126 -10.14 -34.08 55.85
C GLN A 126 -9.66 -32.79 55.18
N ASP A 127 -10.43 -32.23 54.24
CA ASP A 127 -10.08 -30.95 53.61
C ASP A 127 -10.38 -29.77 54.55
N ARG A 128 -9.35 -29.34 55.28
CA ARG A 128 -9.41 -28.22 56.24
C ARG A 128 -9.85 -26.88 55.62
N TYR A 129 -9.81 -26.73 54.30
CA TYR A 129 -10.14 -25.48 53.60
C TYR A 129 -11.44 -25.55 52.80
N GLY A 130 -12.11 -26.71 52.75
CA GLY A 130 -13.37 -26.92 52.04
C GLY A 130 -13.29 -26.71 50.51
N ASN A 131 -12.09 -26.78 49.94
CA ASN A 131 -11.83 -26.60 48.51
C ASN A 131 -12.42 -27.75 47.68
N LYS A 132 -12.36 -28.99 48.17
CA LYS A 132 -12.94 -30.16 47.52
C LYS A 132 -14.46 -30.07 47.48
N GLN A 133 -15.09 -29.61 48.55
CA GLN A 133 -16.53 -29.35 48.58
C GLN A 133 -16.94 -28.21 47.62
N LYS A 134 -16.10 -27.18 47.45
CA LYS A 134 -16.31 -26.14 46.43
C LYS A 134 -16.20 -26.69 45.01
N LEU A 135 -15.25 -27.58 44.75
CA LEU A 135 -15.09 -28.25 43.47
C LEU A 135 -16.31 -29.12 43.14
N GLU A 136 -16.76 -29.96 44.07
CA GLU A 136 -17.96 -30.81 43.89
C GLU A 136 -19.20 -30.00 43.51
N ARG A 137 -19.40 -28.84 44.17
CA ARG A 137 -20.50 -27.91 43.81
C ARG A 137 -20.35 -27.39 42.39
N LYS A 138 -19.13 -27.04 41.97
CA LYS A 138 -18.86 -26.59 40.60
C LYS A 138 -19.09 -27.70 39.57
N LEU A 139 -18.68 -28.94 39.85
CA LEU A 139 -18.91 -30.10 38.96
C LEU A 139 -20.41 -30.41 38.82
N ALA A 140 -21.16 -30.33 39.92
CA ALA A 140 -22.61 -30.51 39.89
C ALA A 140 -23.31 -29.39 39.11
N LEU A 141 -22.92 -28.12 39.33
CA LEU A 141 -23.43 -27.01 38.54
C LEU A 141 -23.12 -27.21 37.05
N PHE A 142 -21.88 -27.55 36.70
CA PHE A 142 -21.49 -27.83 35.31
C PHE A 142 -22.39 -28.87 34.68
N SER A 143 -22.66 -29.97 35.39
CA SER A 143 -23.54 -31.05 34.93
C SER A 143 -24.95 -30.57 34.63
N ILE A 144 -25.53 -29.75 35.50
CA ILE A 144 -26.90 -29.25 35.33
C ILE A 144 -26.97 -28.23 34.19
N TYR A 145 -25.96 -27.38 34.04
CA TYR A 145 -25.92 -26.39 32.97
C TYR A 145 -25.76 -27.03 31.60
N THR A 146 -24.91 -28.06 31.50
CA THR A 146 -24.59 -28.75 30.23
C THR A 146 -25.60 -29.84 29.84
N SER A 147 -26.30 -30.45 30.80
CA SER A 147 -27.20 -31.60 30.54
C SER A 147 -28.64 -31.19 30.25
N ASP A 148 -29.31 -31.92 29.36
CA ASP A 148 -30.77 -31.85 29.21
C ASP A 148 -31.47 -32.60 30.35
N ILE A 149 -30.88 -33.73 30.75
CA ILE A 149 -31.40 -34.62 31.79
C ILE A 149 -30.32 -34.83 32.87
N VAL A 150 -30.72 -34.68 34.12
CA VAL A 150 -29.87 -34.93 35.28
C VAL A 150 -30.47 -36.12 36.03
N MET A 151 -29.81 -37.27 35.92
CA MET A 151 -30.16 -38.48 36.66
C MET A 151 -29.66 -38.35 38.10
N ILE A 152 -30.55 -38.54 39.06
CA ILE A 152 -30.23 -38.48 40.49
C ILE A 152 -30.32 -39.90 41.05
N ASN A 153 -29.16 -40.52 41.28
CA ASN A 153 -29.07 -41.89 41.78
C ASN A 153 -29.13 -41.90 43.32
N ILE A 154 -30.21 -42.43 43.87
CA ILE A 154 -30.50 -42.42 45.31
C ILE A 154 -30.98 -43.81 45.78
N MET A 155 -30.55 -44.26 46.95
CA MET A 155 -31.08 -45.49 47.56
C MET A 155 -32.43 -45.22 48.22
N GLU A 156 -33.36 -46.19 48.21
CA GLU A 156 -34.69 -46.02 48.84
C GLU A 156 -34.58 -45.55 50.31
N ASN A 157 -33.64 -46.11 51.06
CA ASN A 157 -33.42 -45.78 52.47
C ASN A 157 -32.93 -44.34 52.72
N ASP A 158 -32.41 -43.67 51.68
CA ASP A 158 -31.83 -42.33 51.78
C ASP A 158 -32.80 -41.22 51.35
N ILE A 159 -33.99 -41.57 50.84
CA ILE A 159 -35.02 -40.59 50.39
C ILE A 159 -35.41 -39.59 51.49
N ASN A 160 -35.43 -40.01 52.75
CA ASN A 160 -35.81 -39.16 53.88
C ASN A 160 -34.61 -38.54 54.62
N ARG A 161 -33.37 -38.75 54.12
CA ARG A 161 -32.15 -38.23 54.73
C ARG A 161 -31.64 -37.04 53.92
N SER A 162 -31.49 -35.88 54.56
CA SER A 162 -31.07 -34.64 53.88
C SER A 162 -29.78 -34.82 53.06
N ASN A 163 -28.77 -35.46 53.63
CA ASN A 163 -27.47 -35.66 52.97
C ASN A 163 -27.53 -36.81 51.95
N GLY A 164 -28.19 -37.92 52.29
CA GLY A 164 -28.36 -39.06 51.37
C GLY A 164 -29.17 -38.72 50.12
N ALA A 165 -30.11 -37.78 50.23
CA ALA A 165 -30.88 -37.23 49.10
C ALA A 165 -30.18 -36.05 48.38
N ASN A 166 -28.94 -35.71 48.76
CA ASN A 166 -28.15 -34.59 48.20
C ASN A 166 -28.84 -33.21 48.32
N ILE A 167 -29.74 -33.01 49.29
CA ILE A 167 -30.46 -31.73 49.48
C ILE A 167 -29.51 -30.53 49.64
N PRO A 168 -28.39 -30.61 50.42
CA PRO A 168 -27.45 -29.48 50.52
C PRO A 168 -26.81 -29.07 49.19
N LEU A 169 -26.61 -30.02 48.26
CA LEU A 169 -26.09 -29.72 46.94
C LEU A 169 -27.13 -28.94 46.13
N PHE A 170 -28.37 -29.42 46.11
CA PHE A 170 -29.49 -28.77 45.43
C PHE A 170 -29.88 -27.42 46.05
N GLU A 171 -29.72 -27.22 47.35
CA GLU A 171 -29.83 -25.90 47.99
C GLU A 171 -28.91 -24.87 47.33
N ASN A 172 -27.63 -25.22 47.14
CA ASN A 172 -26.68 -24.32 46.49
C ASN A 172 -27.03 -24.09 45.00
N ILE A 173 -27.46 -25.14 44.30
CA ILE A 173 -27.86 -25.03 42.89
C ILE A 173 -29.08 -24.11 42.76
N PHE A 174 -30.12 -24.32 43.56
CA PHE A 174 -31.34 -23.51 43.51
C PHE A 174 -31.10 -22.08 43.94
N ASP A 175 -30.20 -21.83 44.90
CA ASP A 175 -29.76 -20.49 45.25
C ASP A 175 -29.14 -19.77 44.05
N VAL A 176 -28.18 -20.41 43.34
CA VAL A 176 -27.56 -19.87 42.12
C VAL A 176 -28.60 -19.64 41.02
N PHE A 177 -29.40 -20.66 40.70
CA PHE A 177 -30.42 -20.56 39.64
C PHE A 177 -31.45 -19.46 39.95
N SER A 178 -31.99 -19.41 41.15
CA SER A 178 -33.03 -18.44 41.51
C SER A 178 -32.49 -17.00 41.57
N LYS A 179 -31.29 -16.77 42.11
CA LYS A 179 -30.63 -15.45 42.10
C LYS A 179 -30.38 -14.95 40.68
N ASN A 180 -29.86 -15.81 39.81
CA ASN A 180 -29.47 -15.39 38.45
C ASN A 180 -30.70 -15.17 37.57
N ASN A 181 -31.78 -15.94 37.76
CA ASN A 181 -33.07 -15.67 37.10
C ASN A 181 -33.80 -14.44 37.68
N ALA A 182 -33.71 -14.18 38.99
CA ALA A 182 -34.34 -13.01 39.61
C ALA A 182 -33.79 -11.68 39.06
N LYS A 183 -32.51 -11.63 38.68
CA LYS A 183 -31.90 -10.47 38.02
C LYS A 183 -32.52 -10.15 36.64
N GLN A 184 -33.16 -11.13 35.98
CA GLN A 184 -33.53 -11.04 34.56
C GLN A 184 -34.93 -10.45 34.30
N LYS A 185 -35.77 -10.27 35.34
CA LYS A 185 -37.11 -9.64 35.32
C LYS A 185 -38.12 -10.15 34.25
N THR A 186 -37.79 -11.18 33.49
CA THR A 186 -38.62 -11.76 32.42
C THR A 186 -38.54 -13.28 32.44
N ILE A 187 -39.68 -13.92 32.21
CA ILE A 187 -39.86 -15.38 32.28
C ILE A 187 -39.38 -16.00 30.97
N GLN A 188 -38.43 -16.93 31.02
CA GLN A 188 -38.13 -17.82 29.90
C GLN A 188 -38.88 -19.14 30.10
N VAL A 189 -40.05 -19.27 29.47
CA VAL A 189 -41.03 -20.34 29.74
C VAL A 189 -40.63 -21.72 29.17
N ASN A 190 -39.58 -21.82 28.33
CA ASN A 190 -39.49 -22.95 27.39
C ASN A 190 -38.34 -23.97 27.53
N ASN A 191 -37.39 -23.86 28.47
CA ASN A 191 -36.27 -24.83 28.58
C ASN A 191 -36.14 -25.42 30.00
N LYS A 192 -37.11 -26.25 30.40
CA LYS A 192 -37.07 -26.91 31.71
C LYS A 192 -36.07 -28.06 31.71
N LYS A 193 -35.23 -28.13 32.73
CA LYS A 193 -34.30 -29.26 32.94
C LYS A 193 -35.06 -30.44 33.56
N LEU A 194 -34.82 -31.66 33.09
CA LEU A 194 -35.44 -32.86 33.69
C LEU A 194 -34.53 -33.42 34.79
N LEU A 195 -35.05 -33.46 36.02
CA LEU A 195 -34.47 -34.18 37.14
C LEU A 195 -35.11 -35.58 37.19
N LEU A 196 -34.35 -36.60 36.78
CA LEU A 196 -34.80 -37.99 36.76
C LEU A 196 -34.24 -38.74 37.97
N PHE A 197 -35.06 -38.96 38.99
CA PHE A 197 -34.67 -39.72 40.16
C PHE A 197 -34.68 -41.21 39.85
N ILE A 198 -33.55 -41.88 40.03
CA ILE A 198 -33.43 -43.34 39.97
C ILE A 198 -33.34 -43.87 41.39
N ILE A 199 -34.45 -44.42 41.88
CA ILE A 199 -34.57 -45.02 43.21
C ILE A 199 -34.01 -46.44 43.16
N ARG A 200 -32.90 -46.65 43.87
CA ARG A 200 -32.17 -47.92 43.93
C ARG A 200 -32.62 -48.76 45.12
N ASP A 201 -32.45 -50.07 44.98
CA ASP A 201 -32.81 -51.08 45.98
C ASP A 201 -34.29 -50.99 46.39
N PHE A 202 -35.16 -50.70 45.42
CA PHE A 202 -36.57 -50.46 45.67
C PHE A 202 -37.28 -51.72 46.16
N SER A 203 -37.87 -51.63 47.35
CA SER A 203 -38.47 -52.74 48.09
C SER A 203 -39.99 -52.88 47.89
N ASN A 204 -40.61 -52.01 47.07
CA ASN A 204 -42.07 -51.92 46.86
C ASN A 204 -42.91 -51.71 48.14
N ARG A 205 -42.29 -51.35 49.27
CA ARG A 205 -43.01 -51.08 50.54
C ARG A 205 -43.80 -49.77 50.48
N THR A 206 -43.22 -48.77 49.84
CA THR A 206 -43.86 -47.48 49.55
C THR A 206 -44.03 -47.37 48.05
N SER A 207 -45.21 -46.99 47.57
CA SER A 207 -45.43 -46.84 46.12
C SER A 207 -44.52 -45.74 45.53
N LEU A 208 -44.08 -45.92 44.28
CA LEU A 208 -43.25 -44.95 43.58
C LEU A 208 -43.92 -43.57 43.49
N ASP A 209 -45.24 -43.52 43.35
CA ASP A 209 -46.02 -42.27 43.36
C ASP A 209 -45.95 -41.52 44.69
N GLN A 210 -45.96 -42.25 45.83
CA GLN A 210 -45.77 -41.64 47.14
C GLN A 210 -44.35 -41.12 47.30
N ILE A 211 -43.34 -41.88 46.87
CA ILE A 211 -41.93 -41.43 46.88
C ILE A 211 -41.78 -40.17 46.03
N LYS A 212 -42.34 -40.15 44.82
CA LYS A 212 -42.33 -38.98 43.93
C LYS A 212 -42.94 -37.76 44.61
N LYS A 213 -44.08 -37.92 45.30
CA LYS A 213 -44.72 -36.82 46.07
C LYS A 213 -43.81 -36.31 47.20
N ILE A 214 -43.14 -37.20 47.92
CA ILE A 214 -42.21 -36.82 49.01
C ILE A 214 -41.03 -36.02 48.45
N ILE A 215 -40.34 -36.55 47.45
CA ILE A 215 -39.16 -35.90 46.84
C ILE A 215 -39.56 -34.56 46.21
N THR A 216 -40.69 -34.53 45.49
CA THR A 216 -41.21 -33.30 44.87
C THR A 216 -41.49 -32.23 45.93
N LYS A 217 -42.13 -32.61 47.04
CA LYS A 217 -42.37 -31.69 48.14
C LYS A 217 -41.05 -31.16 48.73
N GLN A 218 -40.10 -32.05 49.02
CA GLN A 218 -38.79 -31.64 49.54
C GLN A 218 -38.10 -30.63 48.63
N PHE A 219 -38.03 -30.91 47.32
CA PHE A 219 -37.37 -30.05 46.35
C PHE A 219 -38.07 -28.69 46.17
N LYS A 220 -39.41 -28.65 46.23
CA LYS A 220 -40.18 -27.40 46.28
C LYS A 220 -39.91 -26.59 47.54
N ASP A 221 -39.88 -27.26 48.69
CA ASP A 221 -39.59 -26.61 49.98
C ASP A 221 -38.16 -26.05 49.96
N THR A 222 -37.21 -26.79 49.41
CA THR A 222 -35.83 -26.33 49.18
C THR A 222 -35.79 -25.12 48.25
N TRP A 223 -36.46 -25.16 47.09
CA TRP A 223 -36.56 -24.04 46.17
C TRP A 223 -37.12 -22.77 46.83
N ASN A 224 -38.21 -22.93 47.59
CA ASN A 224 -38.86 -21.83 48.31
C ASN A 224 -37.99 -21.23 49.41
N LYS A 225 -37.12 -22.04 50.02
CA LYS A 225 -36.12 -21.58 51.00
C LYS A 225 -34.98 -20.79 50.34
N THR A 226 -34.59 -21.16 49.12
CA THR A 226 -33.44 -20.54 48.41
C THR A 226 -33.83 -19.34 47.56
N LYS A 227 -35.10 -19.21 47.15
CA LYS A 227 -35.52 -18.16 46.24
C LYS A 227 -35.45 -16.75 46.87
N PRO A 228 -34.92 -15.73 46.17
CA PRO A 228 -34.86 -14.36 46.68
C PRO A 228 -36.25 -13.76 46.98
N ILE A 229 -36.29 -12.85 47.96
CA ILE A 229 -37.53 -12.11 48.29
C ILE A 229 -38.01 -11.32 47.07
N GLY A 230 -39.28 -11.48 46.71
CA GLY A 230 -39.90 -10.82 45.55
C GLY A 230 -39.75 -11.59 44.23
N PHE A 231 -39.08 -12.73 44.22
CA PHE A 231 -39.02 -13.64 43.06
C PHE A 231 -40.18 -14.64 43.12
N ASN A 232 -41.24 -14.37 42.34
CA ASN A 232 -42.51 -15.12 42.38
C ASN A 232 -42.54 -16.38 41.48
N HIS A 233 -41.38 -16.94 41.16
CA HIS A 233 -41.30 -18.15 40.34
C HIS A 233 -41.30 -19.43 41.17
N GLU A 234 -41.92 -20.46 40.61
CA GLU A 234 -42.03 -21.78 41.23
C GLU A 234 -40.99 -22.75 40.66
N PHE A 235 -40.73 -23.83 41.40
CA PHE A 235 -39.78 -24.88 40.99
C PHE A 235 -40.12 -25.43 39.59
N GLU A 236 -41.41 -25.64 39.32
CA GLU A 236 -41.92 -26.11 38.04
C GLU A 236 -41.63 -25.19 36.86
N ASP A 237 -41.31 -23.92 37.07
CA ASP A 237 -41.00 -23.01 35.96
C ASP A 237 -39.67 -23.38 35.29
N TYR A 238 -38.76 -24.04 36.04
CA TYR A 238 -37.39 -24.33 35.60
C TYR A 238 -37.07 -25.83 35.54
N PHE A 239 -37.75 -26.65 36.33
CA PHE A 239 -37.44 -28.08 36.47
C PHE A 239 -38.67 -28.95 36.29
N ASN A 240 -38.50 -30.06 35.57
CA ASN A 240 -39.43 -31.19 35.58
C ASN A 240 -38.85 -32.28 36.49
N LEU A 241 -39.71 -32.99 37.21
CA LEU A 241 -39.29 -34.06 38.11
C LEU A 241 -40.02 -35.36 37.79
N GLU A 242 -39.25 -36.39 37.52
CA GLU A 242 -39.74 -37.74 37.29
C GLU A 242 -38.95 -38.75 38.14
N CYS A 243 -39.59 -39.87 38.46
CA CYS A 243 -38.96 -40.93 39.26
C CYS A 243 -39.09 -42.25 38.53
N GLU A 244 -38.04 -43.05 38.59
CA GLU A 244 -37.98 -44.44 38.17
C GLU A 244 -37.40 -45.26 39.31
N SER A 245 -37.75 -46.55 39.36
CA SER A 245 -37.29 -47.46 40.40
C SER A 245 -36.55 -48.63 39.81
N LEU A 246 -35.46 -49.03 40.47
CA LEU A 246 -34.75 -50.27 40.19
C LEU A 246 -34.70 -51.10 41.46
N THR A 247 -35.10 -52.35 41.34
CA THR A 247 -34.93 -53.34 42.39
C THR A 247 -33.45 -53.61 42.66
N GLN A 248 -33.16 -54.25 43.79
CA GLN A 248 -31.78 -54.50 44.19
C GLN A 248 -31.06 -55.39 43.18
N LYS A 249 -29.91 -54.93 42.67
CA LYS A 249 -29.02 -55.77 41.85
C LYS A 249 -28.51 -56.93 42.72
N PRO A 250 -28.76 -58.19 42.35
CA PRO A 250 -28.20 -59.32 43.07
C PRO A 250 -26.66 -59.25 43.07
N GLY A 251 -26.02 -59.49 44.22
CA GLY A 251 -24.55 -59.51 44.33
C GLY A 251 -23.90 -60.57 43.44
N LYS A 252 -22.55 -60.49 43.28
CA LYS A 252 -21.77 -61.54 42.60
C LYS A 252 -22.06 -62.90 43.26
N LYS A 253 -22.16 -63.95 42.44
CA LYS A 253 -22.28 -65.34 42.93
C LYS A 253 -21.07 -65.63 43.83
N PRO A 254 -21.24 -65.91 45.14
CA PRO A 254 -20.12 -66.28 45.99
C PRO A 254 -19.58 -67.64 45.53
N GLU A 255 -18.29 -67.73 45.21
CA GLU A 255 -17.67 -69.01 44.83
C GLU A 255 -17.67 -70.02 46.00
N GLU A 256 -17.77 -69.54 47.24
CA GLU A 256 -17.53 -70.36 48.44
C GLU A 256 -18.79 -70.92 49.13
N SER A 257 -20.02 -70.66 48.65
CA SER A 257 -21.25 -71.19 49.30
C SER A 257 -22.24 -71.83 48.33
N GLU A 258 -21.85 -72.96 47.76
CA GLU A 258 -22.67 -73.78 46.85
C GLU A 258 -24.03 -74.21 47.46
N LYS A 259 -24.10 -74.34 48.80
CA LYS A 259 -25.30 -74.77 49.53
C LYS A 259 -26.35 -73.66 49.66
N PHE A 260 -25.94 -72.43 49.98
CA PHE A 260 -26.85 -71.27 50.09
C PHE A 260 -27.45 -70.91 48.73
N TYR A 261 -26.68 -71.06 47.65
CA TYR A 261 -27.12 -70.79 46.29
C TYR A 261 -28.12 -71.83 45.76
N LYS A 262 -27.90 -73.13 45.97
CA LYS A 262 -28.83 -74.17 45.50
C LYS A 262 -30.22 -74.06 46.14
N GLU A 263 -30.30 -73.68 47.40
CA GLU A 263 -31.57 -73.50 48.13
C GLU A 263 -32.29 -72.17 47.79
N ASN A 264 -31.57 -71.15 47.31
CA ASN A 264 -32.13 -69.82 46.99
C ASN A 264 -32.02 -69.43 45.50
N LEU A 265 -31.69 -70.39 44.62
CA LEU A 265 -31.41 -70.16 43.20
C LEU A 265 -32.60 -69.51 42.48
N ALA A 266 -33.80 -70.03 42.70
CA ALA A 266 -35.02 -69.51 42.08
C ALA A 266 -35.31 -68.06 42.50
N THR A 267 -35.08 -67.73 43.78
CA THR A 267 -35.23 -66.37 44.31
C THR A 267 -34.19 -65.41 43.72
N TRP A 268 -32.93 -65.86 43.59
CA TRP A 268 -31.87 -65.06 42.98
C TRP A 268 -32.13 -64.81 41.49
N GLN A 269 -32.48 -65.86 40.73
CA GLN A 269 -32.83 -65.75 39.31
C GLN A 269 -34.05 -64.86 39.10
N SER A 270 -35.08 -64.98 39.94
CA SER A 270 -36.25 -64.11 39.89
C SER A 270 -35.90 -62.64 40.13
N LYS A 271 -35.00 -62.33 41.07
CA LYS A 271 -34.54 -60.96 41.32
C LYS A 271 -33.66 -60.43 40.19
N GLN A 272 -32.78 -61.27 39.64
CA GLN A 272 -31.93 -60.91 38.50
C GLN A 272 -32.79 -60.60 37.27
N ASN A 273 -33.74 -61.48 36.92
CA ASN A 273 -34.65 -61.28 35.79
C ASN A 273 -35.52 -60.03 35.96
N LEU A 274 -35.97 -59.74 37.19
CA LEU A 274 -36.74 -58.53 37.48
C LEU A 274 -35.89 -57.27 37.27
N PHE A 275 -34.67 -57.24 37.82
CA PHE A 275 -33.75 -56.13 37.63
C PHE A 275 -33.39 -55.91 36.16
N ASP A 276 -33.06 -56.98 35.44
CA ASP A 276 -32.71 -56.91 34.01
C ASP A 276 -33.90 -56.40 33.18
N ARG A 277 -35.13 -56.84 33.48
CA ARG A 277 -36.34 -56.32 32.84
C ARG A 277 -36.56 -54.83 33.11
N GLU A 278 -36.43 -54.39 34.36
CA GLU A 278 -36.58 -52.97 34.73
C GLU A 278 -35.51 -52.08 34.06
N ILE A 279 -34.29 -52.60 33.89
CA ILE A 279 -33.24 -51.94 33.11
C ILE A 279 -33.64 -51.81 31.64
N GLU A 280 -34.15 -52.87 31.01
CA GLU A 280 -34.60 -52.81 29.61
C GLU A 280 -35.81 -51.86 29.43
N GLU A 281 -36.78 -51.87 30.34
CA GLU A 281 -37.91 -50.92 30.32
C GLU A 281 -37.41 -49.47 30.43
N LEU A 282 -36.43 -49.21 31.30
CA LEU A 282 -35.81 -47.88 31.42
C LEU A 282 -35.01 -47.50 30.16
N LYS A 283 -34.31 -48.44 29.53
CA LYS A 283 -33.63 -48.22 28.24
C LYS A 283 -34.60 -47.82 27.15
N GLU A 284 -35.71 -48.53 27.00
CA GLU A 284 -36.72 -48.22 26.00
C GLU A 284 -37.19 -46.76 26.11
N ARG A 285 -37.24 -46.23 27.33
CA ARG A 285 -37.59 -44.83 27.58
C ARG A 285 -36.60 -43.82 26.98
N PHE A 286 -35.32 -44.18 26.86
CA PHE A 286 -34.28 -43.34 26.26
C PHE A 286 -34.13 -43.53 24.74
N PHE A 287 -34.43 -44.72 24.21
CA PHE A 287 -34.12 -45.08 22.82
C PHE A 287 -35.34 -45.28 21.91
N ASN A 288 -36.52 -45.61 22.47
CA ASN A 288 -37.71 -45.89 21.69
C ASN A 288 -38.65 -44.68 21.63
N HIS A 289 -38.59 -43.95 20.53
CA HIS A 289 -39.40 -42.75 20.27
C HIS A 289 -40.91 -43.02 20.15
N GLU A 290 -41.33 -44.26 19.91
CA GLU A 290 -42.75 -44.63 19.82
C GLU A 290 -43.40 -44.83 21.20
N LYS A 291 -42.60 -44.92 22.28
CA LYS A 291 -43.13 -45.09 23.63
C LYS A 291 -43.77 -43.80 24.13
N SER A 292 -44.96 -43.91 24.74
CA SER A 292 -45.68 -42.77 25.32
C SER A 292 -44.91 -42.06 26.45
N ASN A 293 -43.99 -42.76 27.11
CA ASN A 293 -43.10 -42.23 28.14
C ASN A 293 -41.69 -41.88 27.64
N TYR A 294 -41.43 -41.89 26.32
CA TYR A 294 -40.15 -41.50 25.72
C TYR A 294 -39.64 -40.19 26.32
N ILE A 295 -38.36 -40.13 26.69
CA ILE A 295 -37.87 -39.10 27.61
C ILE A 295 -37.61 -37.76 26.94
N PHE A 296 -37.26 -37.75 25.65
CA PHE A 296 -36.96 -36.55 24.88
C PHE A 296 -38.21 -36.02 24.18
N LYS A 297 -39.16 -35.45 24.95
CA LYS A 297 -40.50 -35.08 24.45
C LYS A 297 -40.56 -33.76 23.66
N ASN A 298 -39.55 -32.90 23.76
CA ASN A 298 -39.54 -31.56 23.17
C ASN A 298 -38.31 -31.34 22.27
N GLU A 299 -38.47 -31.59 20.98
CA GLU A 299 -37.41 -31.44 19.97
C GLU A 299 -37.45 -30.10 19.21
N THR A 300 -38.35 -29.19 19.56
CA THR A 300 -38.66 -28.00 18.74
C THR A 300 -37.81 -26.74 19.00
N GLU A 301 -36.69 -26.84 19.72
CA GLU A 301 -35.88 -25.67 20.08
C GLU A 301 -34.85 -25.26 19.00
N LYS A 302 -34.81 -23.97 18.67
CA LYS A 302 -33.97 -23.41 17.59
C LYS A 302 -32.49 -23.20 17.95
N PHE A 303 -32.11 -23.32 19.23
CA PHE A 303 -30.72 -23.24 19.69
C PHE A 303 -30.36 -24.54 20.37
N MET A 304 -29.67 -25.41 19.65
CA MET A 304 -29.20 -26.69 20.17
C MET A 304 -27.71 -26.83 19.91
N ILE A 305 -27.02 -27.52 20.80
CA ILE A 305 -25.62 -27.89 20.61
C ILE A 305 -25.58 -29.14 19.72
N ASN A 306 -24.76 -29.09 18.67
CA ASN A 306 -24.42 -30.25 17.88
C ASN A 306 -23.12 -30.89 18.41
N TYR A 307 -22.79 -32.06 17.85
CA TYR A 307 -21.62 -32.81 18.28
C TYR A 307 -20.30 -32.03 18.12
N THR A 308 -20.16 -31.24 17.05
CA THR A 308 -18.95 -30.45 16.79
C THR A 308 -18.80 -29.23 17.70
N GLU A 309 -19.88 -28.82 18.37
CA GLU A 309 -19.95 -27.66 19.24
C GLU A 309 -19.75 -28.00 20.71
N PHE A 310 -20.06 -29.23 21.11
CA PHE A 310 -20.15 -29.60 22.52
C PHE A 310 -18.87 -29.33 23.29
N SER A 311 -17.70 -29.62 22.72
CA SER A 311 -16.42 -29.39 23.40
C SER A 311 -16.21 -27.91 23.75
N GLU A 312 -16.38 -27.02 22.77
CA GLU A 312 -16.22 -25.57 22.96
C GLU A 312 -17.31 -25.02 23.89
N TYR A 313 -18.54 -25.55 23.79
CA TYR A 313 -19.63 -25.17 24.67
C TYR A 313 -19.36 -25.59 26.12
N ALA A 314 -18.91 -26.82 26.34
CA ALA A 314 -18.56 -27.33 27.65
C ALA A 314 -17.44 -26.50 28.28
N GLU A 315 -16.38 -26.19 27.52
CA GLU A 315 -15.30 -25.32 27.98
C GLU A 315 -15.83 -23.94 28.38
N PHE A 316 -16.64 -23.33 27.51
CA PHE A 316 -17.27 -22.04 27.78
C PHE A 316 -18.11 -22.05 29.08
N ILE A 317 -18.90 -23.10 29.32
CA ILE A 317 -19.67 -23.25 30.57
C ILE A 317 -18.74 -23.38 31.76
N TRP A 318 -17.69 -24.22 31.66
CA TRP A 318 -16.75 -24.44 32.75
C TRP A 318 -16.01 -23.17 33.13
N ASP A 319 -15.54 -22.39 32.16
CA ASP A 319 -14.87 -21.12 32.41
C ASP A 319 -15.77 -20.15 33.18
N ASN A 320 -17.03 -20.03 32.78
CA ASN A 320 -18.02 -19.20 33.49
C ASN A 320 -18.27 -19.69 34.93
N ILE A 321 -18.22 -21.00 35.19
CA ILE A 321 -18.38 -21.55 36.55
C ILE A 321 -17.10 -21.39 37.37
N LYS A 322 -15.93 -21.56 36.74
CA LYS A 322 -14.62 -21.52 37.40
C LYS A 322 -14.26 -20.09 37.81
N SER A 323 -14.50 -19.11 36.93
CA SER A 323 -14.14 -17.70 37.12
C SER A 323 -15.01 -16.95 38.12
N ASN A 324 -16.24 -17.39 38.37
CA ASN A 324 -17.19 -16.70 39.23
C ASN A 324 -17.15 -17.24 40.66
N SER A 325 -16.47 -16.53 41.57
CA SER A 325 -16.41 -16.86 43.00
C SER A 325 -17.77 -16.77 43.70
N ASP A 326 -18.61 -15.84 43.23
CA ASP A 326 -19.93 -15.53 43.82
C ASP A 326 -21.08 -16.29 43.12
N LEU A 327 -20.73 -17.17 42.17
CA LEU A 327 -21.67 -17.97 41.36
C LEU A 327 -22.72 -17.11 40.63
N ASP A 328 -22.37 -15.89 40.22
CA ASP A 328 -23.17 -15.05 39.31
C ASP A 328 -23.07 -15.54 37.86
N ILE A 329 -23.57 -16.75 37.65
CA ILE A 329 -23.50 -17.47 36.37
C ILE A 329 -24.76 -17.13 35.55
N PRO A 330 -24.63 -16.63 34.30
CA PRO A 330 -25.78 -16.43 33.43
C PRO A 330 -26.61 -17.72 33.27
N THR A 331 -27.89 -17.62 32.94
CA THR A 331 -28.74 -18.84 32.85
C THR A 331 -28.29 -19.76 31.71
N SER A 332 -28.63 -21.05 31.78
CA SER A 332 -28.19 -22.04 30.78
C SER A 332 -28.54 -21.62 29.34
N ASN A 333 -29.71 -21.02 29.14
CA ASN A 333 -30.13 -20.47 27.84
C ASN A 333 -29.32 -19.25 27.42
N GLN A 334 -29.03 -18.33 28.32
CA GLN A 334 -28.19 -17.17 28.01
C GLN A 334 -26.80 -17.60 27.62
N LEU A 335 -26.21 -18.57 28.34
CA LEU A 335 -24.91 -19.12 28.00
C LEU A 335 -24.95 -19.79 26.62
N LEU A 336 -25.99 -20.58 26.32
CA LEU A 336 -26.17 -21.22 25.02
C LEU A 336 -26.28 -20.20 23.87
N ILE A 337 -27.14 -19.18 24.00
CA ILE A 337 -27.32 -18.13 22.99
C ILE A 337 -26.03 -17.32 22.83
N THR A 338 -25.37 -16.96 23.94
CA THR A 338 -24.11 -16.21 23.92
C THR A 338 -23.01 -17.01 23.24
N PHE A 339 -22.87 -18.30 23.56
CA PHE A 339 -21.93 -19.19 22.91
C PHE A 339 -22.17 -19.27 21.40
N LYS A 340 -23.42 -19.54 20.99
CA LYS A 340 -23.82 -19.62 19.58
C LYS A 340 -23.56 -18.33 18.83
N PHE A 341 -23.86 -17.20 19.44
CA PHE A 341 -23.60 -15.88 18.87
C PHE A 341 -22.11 -15.61 18.68
N LYS A 342 -21.29 -15.86 19.72
CA LYS A 342 -19.82 -15.71 19.64
C LYS A 342 -19.21 -16.61 18.56
N ARG A 343 -19.60 -17.89 18.51
CA ARG A 343 -19.15 -18.82 17.47
C ARG A 343 -19.58 -18.38 16.07
N SER A 344 -20.80 -17.85 15.92
CA SER A 344 -21.29 -17.33 14.63
C SER A 344 -20.49 -16.10 14.16
N ILE A 345 -20.14 -15.20 15.08
CA ILE A 345 -19.24 -14.06 14.83
C ILE A 345 -17.87 -14.55 14.37
N GLU A 346 -17.27 -15.49 15.11
CA GLU A 346 -15.92 -15.97 14.84
C GLU A 346 -15.86 -16.71 13.49
N ASN A 347 -16.84 -17.55 13.19
CA ASN A 347 -16.98 -18.21 11.90
C ASN A 347 -17.12 -17.20 10.75
N ALA A 348 -17.96 -16.18 10.91
CA ALA A 348 -18.13 -15.10 9.94
C ALA A 348 -16.80 -14.39 9.63
N TYR A 349 -16.07 -14.03 10.69
CA TYR A 349 -14.77 -13.36 10.55
C TYR A 349 -13.73 -14.27 9.88
N ASN A 350 -13.65 -15.54 10.29
CA ASN A 350 -12.69 -16.50 9.73
C ASN A 350 -12.99 -16.81 8.25
N GLU A 351 -14.26 -16.92 7.87
CA GLU A 351 -14.66 -17.10 6.47
C GLU A 351 -14.28 -15.86 5.63
N PHE A 352 -14.62 -14.65 6.10
CA PHE A 352 -14.20 -13.39 5.46
C PHE A 352 -12.68 -13.32 5.30
N LYS A 353 -11.94 -13.57 6.39
CA LYS A 353 -10.48 -13.56 6.41
C LYS A 353 -9.89 -14.54 5.41
N SER A 354 -10.43 -15.76 5.33
CA SER A 354 -9.95 -16.79 4.39
C SER A 354 -10.12 -16.37 2.92
N ILE A 355 -11.21 -15.67 2.60
CA ILE A 355 -11.46 -15.15 1.24
C ILE A 355 -10.44 -14.06 0.90
N ILE A 356 -10.25 -13.07 1.78
CA ILE A 356 -9.29 -11.98 1.56
C ILE A 356 -7.86 -12.53 1.50
N LYS A 357 -7.53 -13.54 2.31
CA LYS A 357 -6.19 -14.15 2.36
C LYS A 357 -5.72 -14.69 1.00
N ILE A 358 -6.64 -15.24 0.21
CA ILE A 358 -6.35 -15.70 -1.16
C ILE A 358 -5.80 -14.55 -2.02
N TYR A 359 -6.35 -13.34 -1.87
CA TYR A 359 -5.91 -12.16 -2.63
C TYR A 359 -4.68 -11.48 -2.02
N GLU A 360 -4.49 -11.54 -0.71
CA GLU A 360 -3.22 -11.13 -0.08
C GLU A 360 -2.04 -11.94 -0.63
N ASP A 361 -2.23 -13.25 -0.79
CA ASP A 361 -1.20 -14.14 -1.33
C ASP A 361 -0.93 -13.84 -2.81
N LYS A 362 -1.96 -13.54 -3.61
CA LYS A 362 -1.81 -13.02 -4.98
C LYS A 362 -0.99 -11.72 -5.03
N VAL A 363 -1.30 -10.74 -4.16
CA VAL A 363 -0.56 -9.47 -4.10
C VAL A 363 0.90 -9.71 -3.75
N SER A 364 1.16 -10.62 -2.81
CA SER A 364 2.52 -10.96 -2.38
C SER A 364 3.35 -11.61 -3.49
N ASN A 365 2.70 -12.30 -4.42
CA ASN A 365 3.32 -12.97 -5.57
C ASN A 365 3.29 -12.13 -6.86
N ASP A 366 2.93 -10.84 -6.80
CA ASP A 366 2.79 -9.97 -7.98
C ASP A 366 1.78 -10.51 -9.03
N GLU A 367 0.72 -11.17 -8.57
CA GLU A 367 -0.34 -11.74 -9.42
C GLU A 367 -1.52 -10.77 -9.63
N TYR A 368 -2.21 -10.92 -10.76
CA TYR A 368 -3.39 -10.12 -11.10
C TYR A 368 -4.58 -10.36 -10.16
N ILE A 369 -5.18 -9.27 -9.68
CA ILE A 369 -6.43 -9.28 -8.93
C ILE A 369 -7.59 -9.11 -9.92
N ASP A 370 -8.35 -10.17 -10.11
CA ASP A 370 -9.52 -10.25 -11.01
C ASP A 370 -10.78 -9.59 -10.45
N LYS A 371 -10.63 -8.82 -9.37
CA LYS A 371 -11.71 -8.22 -8.59
C LYS A 371 -11.51 -6.73 -8.43
N LYS A 372 -12.61 -5.98 -8.47
CA LYS A 372 -12.58 -4.53 -8.19
C LYS A 372 -12.71 -4.27 -6.70
N LYS A 373 -12.21 -3.10 -6.26
CA LYS A 373 -12.36 -2.63 -4.87
C LYS A 373 -13.81 -2.72 -4.35
N GLN A 374 -14.76 -2.31 -5.18
CA GLN A 374 -16.19 -2.38 -4.84
C GLN A 374 -16.68 -3.80 -4.53
N GLU A 375 -16.11 -4.85 -5.14
CA GLU A 375 -16.51 -6.22 -4.84
C GLU A 375 -16.06 -6.65 -3.44
N PHE A 376 -14.91 -6.16 -2.96
CA PHE A 376 -14.45 -6.38 -1.59
C PHE A 376 -15.27 -5.57 -0.58
N ASP A 377 -15.64 -4.34 -0.93
CA ASP A 377 -16.54 -3.52 -0.10
C ASP A 377 -17.92 -4.19 0.02
N ASN A 378 -18.47 -4.71 -1.08
CA ASN A 378 -19.71 -5.49 -1.08
C ASN A 378 -19.59 -6.78 -0.24
N LEU A 379 -18.43 -7.45 -0.28
CA LEU A 379 -18.16 -8.63 0.54
C LEU A 379 -18.20 -8.27 2.03
N LYS A 380 -17.51 -7.19 2.42
CA LYS A 380 -17.57 -6.65 3.79
C LYS A 380 -19.02 -6.37 4.20
N ASP A 381 -19.78 -5.67 3.38
CA ASP A 381 -21.17 -5.30 3.68
C ASP A 381 -22.06 -6.54 3.86
N LYS A 382 -21.87 -7.59 3.04
CA LYS A 382 -22.54 -8.89 3.21
C LYS A 382 -22.27 -9.50 4.59
N TYR A 383 -21.03 -9.49 5.06
CA TYR A 383 -20.69 -10.02 6.38
C TYR A 383 -21.22 -9.14 7.51
N ILE A 384 -21.22 -7.81 7.36
CA ILE A 384 -21.85 -6.88 8.32
C ILE A 384 -23.35 -7.17 8.43
N GLU A 385 -24.04 -7.38 7.31
CA GLU A 385 -25.46 -7.77 7.30
C GLU A 385 -25.69 -9.12 8.01
N MET A 386 -24.84 -10.11 7.75
CA MET A 386 -24.90 -11.40 8.44
C MET A 386 -24.72 -11.26 9.96
N LEU A 387 -23.78 -10.42 10.41
CA LEU A 387 -23.56 -10.12 11.82
C LEU A 387 -24.76 -9.40 12.45
N ASN A 388 -25.40 -8.47 11.74
CA ASN A 388 -26.64 -7.83 12.18
C ASN A 388 -27.78 -8.86 12.36
N ASN A 389 -27.94 -9.78 11.41
CA ASN A 389 -28.93 -10.86 11.50
C ASN A 389 -28.68 -11.79 12.69
N TYR A 390 -27.41 -12.07 13.02
CA TYR A 390 -27.06 -12.83 14.21
C TYR A 390 -27.38 -12.08 15.51
N GLU A 391 -27.10 -10.77 15.57
CA GLU A 391 -27.45 -9.94 16.73
C GLU A 391 -28.96 -9.93 16.94
N GLU A 392 -29.73 -9.67 15.87
CA GLU A 392 -31.20 -9.61 15.95
C GLU A 392 -31.78 -10.92 16.48
N LYS A 393 -31.29 -12.07 15.96
CA LYS A 393 -31.66 -13.39 16.49
C LYS A 393 -31.31 -13.47 17.98
N ALA A 394 -30.06 -13.22 18.37
CA ALA A 394 -29.64 -13.34 19.77
C ALA A 394 -30.46 -12.45 20.73
N VAL A 395 -30.76 -11.21 20.33
CA VAL A 395 -31.59 -10.25 21.08
C VAL A 395 -33.04 -10.72 21.20
N ASN A 396 -33.61 -11.31 20.14
CA ASN A 396 -34.98 -11.83 20.18
C ASN A 396 -35.15 -12.96 21.19
N TYR A 397 -34.14 -13.82 21.36
CA TYR A 397 -34.16 -14.91 22.35
C TYR A 397 -33.68 -14.50 23.74
N ASN A 398 -32.75 -13.54 23.84
CA ASN A 398 -32.24 -13.02 25.11
C ASN A 398 -32.19 -11.48 25.11
N LYS A 399 -33.32 -10.87 25.49
CA LYS A 399 -33.49 -9.41 25.55
C LYS A 399 -32.69 -8.71 26.65
N PHE A 400 -32.00 -9.44 27.52
CA PHE A 400 -31.25 -8.86 28.64
C PHE A 400 -29.82 -8.44 28.24
N ASN A 401 -29.16 -9.19 27.36
CA ASN A 401 -27.76 -8.96 26.98
C ASN A 401 -27.60 -8.13 25.69
N ILE A 402 -28.56 -7.25 25.38
CA ILE A 402 -28.56 -6.46 24.13
C ILE A 402 -27.27 -5.65 24.00
N PHE A 403 -26.82 -5.02 25.09
CA PHE A 403 -25.62 -4.20 25.07
C PHE A 403 -24.37 -5.04 24.74
N ASP A 404 -24.21 -6.20 25.39
CA ASP A 404 -23.07 -7.09 25.16
C ASP A 404 -23.07 -7.66 23.74
N TYR A 405 -24.23 -8.04 23.22
CA TYR A 405 -24.33 -8.53 21.84
C TYR A 405 -24.00 -7.45 20.81
N LYS A 406 -24.48 -6.22 21.02
CA LYS A 406 -24.10 -5.07 20.19
C LYS A 406 -22.60 -4.79 20.25
N LYS A 407 -22.02 -4.83 21.44
CA LYS A 407 -20.58 -4.63 21.66
C LYS A 407 -19.76 -5.68 20.90
N LEU A 408 -20.07 -6.96 21.08
CA LEU A 408 -19.38 -8.06 20.39
C LEU A 408 -19.52 -7.96 18.86
N LYS A 409 -20.71 -7.62 18.36
CA LYS A 409 -20.93 -7.39 16.93
C LYS A 409 -20.06 -6.25 16.42
N ASN A 410 -20.06 -5.10 17.09
CA ASN A 410 -19.29 -3.93 16.66
C ASN A 410 -17.78 -4.21 16.70
N GLU A 411 -17.29 -4.95 17.69
CA GLU A 411 -15.90 -5.41 17.73
C GLU A 411 -15.56 -6.30 16.52
N ALA A 412 -16.48 -7.17 16.10
CA ALA A 412 -16.30 -8.00 14.91
C ALA A 412 -16.32 -7.18 13.61
N ILE A 413 -17.24 -6.22 13.48
CA ILE A 413 -17.29 -5.28 12.35
C ILE A 413 -15.96 -4.52 12.24
N ASN A 414 -15.48 -3.97 13.36
CA ASN A 414 -14.19 -3.27 13.39
C ASN A 414 -13.04 -4.19 12.95
N LYS A 415 -13.02 -5.47 13.38
CA LYS A 415 -12.00 -6.44 12.94
C LYS A 415 -12.05 -6.68 11.43
N ILE A 416 -13.24 -6.80 10.84
CA ILE A 416 -13.42 -6.97 9.38
C ILE A 416 -12.92 -5.72 8.65
N GLU A 417 -13.31 -4.53 9.11
CA GLU A 417 -12.91 -3.25 8.52
C GLU A 417 -11.40 -3.02 8.59
N THR A 418 -10.79 -3.25 9.75
CA THR A 418 -9.34 -3.15 9.91
C THR A 418 -8.62 -4.12 8.98
N TYR A 419 -9.04 -5.38 8.93
CA TYR A 419 -8.41 -6.37 8.06
C TYR A 419 -8.50 -6.00 6.57
N LEU A 420 -9.63 -5.46 6.13
CA LEU A 420 -9.79 -5.02 4.74
C LEU A 420 -8.94 -3.77 4.44
N ASN A 421 -8.84 -2.83 5.38
CA ASN A 421 -8.00 -1.65 5.24
C ASN A 421 -6.50 -2.00 5.22
N ASP A 422 -6.08 -3.01 5.99
CA ASP A 422 -4.72 -3.53 5.96
C ASP A 422 -4.41 -4.15 4.60
N PHE A 423 -5.36 -4.90 4.03
CA PHE A 423 -5.26 -5.44 2.67
C PHE A 423 -5.13 -4.33 1.60
N TYR A 424 -5.94 -3.27 1.69
CA TYR A 424 -5.80 -2.13 0.77
C TYR A 424 -4.47 -1.40 0.95
N SER A 425 -3.99 -1.24 2.19
CA SER A 425 -2.68 -0.67 2.49
C SER A 425 -1.54 -1.50 1.89
N LEU A 426 -1.65 -2.84 1.95
CA LEU A 426 -0.70 -3.77 1.33
C LEU A 426 -0.62 -3.54 -0.19
N ILE A 427 -1.77 -3.51 -0.88
CA ILE A 427 -1.82 -3.22 -2.34
C ILE A 427 -1.15 -1.89 -2.66
N MET A 428 -1.45 -0.83 -1.90
CA MET A 428 -0.86 0.50 -2.12
C MET A 428 0.65 0.51 -1.90
N SER A 429 1.14 -0.18 -0.86
CA SER A 429 2.57 -0.28 -0.58
C SER A 429 3.32 -1.00 -1.70
N LYS A 430 2.76 -2.12 -2.19
CA LYS A 430 3.33 -2.92 -3.28
C LYS A 430 3.33 -2.16 -4.60
N SER A 431 2.25 -1.43 -4.90
CA SER A 431 2.18 -0.56 -6.07
C SER A 431 3.27 0.52 -6.06
N LYS A 432 3.56 1.14 -4.90
CA LYS A 432 4.63 2.14 -4.75
C LYS A 432 6.02 1.52 -4.82
N GLU A 433 6.20 0.30 -4.30
CA GLU A 433 7.45 -0.44 -4.43
C GLU A 433 7.77 -0.73 -5.90
N ASN A 434 6.79 -1.26 -6.65
CA ASN A 434 6.93 -1.57 -8.07
C ASN A 434 7.22 -0.31 -8.91
N ASP A 435 6.56 0.82 -8.63
CA ASP A 435 6.85 2.12 -9.25
C ASP A 435 8.31 2.56 -9.05
N ASN A 436 8.80 2.48 -7.81
CA ASN A 436 10.18 2.83 -7.49
C ASN A 436 11.19 1.89 -8.17
N ASN A 437 10.89 0.60 -8.22
CA ASN A 437 11.76 -0.41 -8.85
C ASN A 437 11.85 -0.18 -10.36
N ILE A 438 10.72 -0.03 -11.05
CA ILE A 438 10.66 0.26 -12.48
C ILE A 438 11.38 1.57 -12.80
N THR A 439 11.16 2.60 -11.98
CA THR A 439 11.84 3.89 -12.14
C THR A 439 13.36 3.76 -12.04
N LYS A 440 13.88 3.06 -11.02
CA LYS A 440 15.32 2.84 -10.85
C LYS A 440 15.91 2.01 -11.99
N GLU A 441 15.21 0.97 -12.44
CA GLU A 441 15.65 0.17 -13.57
C GLU A 441 15.76 1.01 -14.85
N PHE A 442 14.75 1.85 -15.13
CA PHE A 442 14.76 2.78 -16.25
C PHE A 442 15.95 3.75 -16.17
N GLU A 443 16.16 4.38 -15.01
CA GLU A 443 17.29 5.30 -14.77
C GLU A 443 18.65 4.60 -14.95
N ASN A 444 18.78 3.35 -14.48
CA ASN A 444 19.98 2.54 -14.68
C ASN A 444 20.21 2.15 -16.14
N GLU A 445 19.17 1.79 -16.90
CA GLU A 445 19.29 1.46 -18.32
C GLU A 445 19.75 2.68 -19.13
N ILE A 446 19.22 3.86 -18.82
CA ILE A 446 19.65 5.14 -19.41
C ILE A 446 21.12 5.45 -19.12
N ALA A 447 21.53 5.27 -17.86
CA ALA A 447 22.91 5.47 -17.45
C ALA A 447 23.87 4.50 -18.17
N ASN A 448 23.50 3.21 -18.24
CA ASN A 448 24.29 2.18 -18.92
C ASN A 448 24.43 2.44 -20.43
N LYS A 449 23.34 2.89 -21.09
CA LYS A 449 23.37 3.29 -22.50
C LYS A 449 24.07 4.65 -22.74
N GLN A 450 24.48 5.32 -21.66
CA GLN A 450 25.14 6.62 -21.63
C GLN A 450 24.34 7.71 -22.35
N TYR A 451 23.01 7.67 -22.27
CA TYR A 451 22.17 8.61 -23.01
C TYR A 451 22.42 10.06 -22.59
N TYR A 452 22.46 10.36 -21.29
CA TYR A 452 22.78 11.71 -20.81
C TYR A 452 24.17 12.18 -21.25
N LYS A 453 25.19 11.33 -21.13
CA LYS A 453 26.55 11.65 -21.59
C LYS A 453 26.59 11.89 -23.11
N LYS A 454 25.88 11.08 -23.90
CA LYS A 454 25.74 11.28 -25.35
C LYS A 454 25.08 12.63 -25.65
N ILE A 455 24.03 12.99 -24.93
CA ILE A 455 23.35 14.30 -25.06
C ILE A 455 24.33 15.44 -24.73
N GLU A 456 25.05 15.37 -23.62
CA GLU A 456 26.07 16.36 -23.22
C GLU A 456 27.19 16.51 -24.25
N GLU A 457 27.61 15.40 -24.88
CA GLU A 457 28.59 15.37 -25.96
C GLU A 457 28.01 15.80 -27.33
N GLY A 458 26.72 16.15 -27.40
CA GLY A 458 26.03 16.53 -28.64
C GLY A 458 25.82 15.38 -29.62
N LYS A 459 25.86 14.12 -29.16
CA LYS A 459 25.56 12.93 -29.96
C LYS A 459 24.04 12.73 -30.08
N ILE A 460 23.62 12.26 -31.25
CA ILE A 460 22.22 12.04 -31.58
C ILE A 460 21.85 10.58 -31.28
N ILE A 461 20.72 10.38 -30.63
CA ILE A 461 20.10 9.08 -30.38
C ILE A 461 18.96 8.91 -31.40
N LYS A 462 18.80 7.72 -31.99
CA LYS A 462 17.69 7.47 -32.92
C LYS A 462 16.37 7.42 -32.16
N LYS A 463 15.29 8.01 -32.70
CA LYS A 463 13.96 7.98 -32.07
C LYS A 463 13.49 6.55 -31.81
N GLN A 464 13.68 5.64 -32.76
CA GLN A 464 13.29 4.22 -32.59
C GLN A 464 13.89 3.58 -31.32
N GLU A 465 15.14 3.91 -30.96
CA GLU A 465 15.75 3.38 -29.73
C GLU A 465 15.02 3.88 -28.47
N LEU A 466 14.57 5.13 -28.47
CA LEU A 466 13.78 5.70 -27.39
C LEU A 466 12.34 5.16 -27.40
N ASP A 467 11.74 4.95 -28.58
CA ASP A 467 10.40 4.38 -28.72
C ASP A 467 10.36 2.93 -28.23
N ASP A 468 11.37 2.13 -28.56
CA ASP A 468 11.51 0.76 -28.06
C ASP A 468 11.69 0.75 -26.54
N LEU A 469 12.47 1.69 -25.98
CA LEU A 469 12.64 1.85 -24.54
C LEU A 469 11.32 2.25 -23.87
N LYS A 470 10.61 3.23 -24.43
CA LYS A 470 9.31 3.70 -23.95
C LYS A 470 8.31 2.55 -23.95
N LYS A 471 8.19 1.83 -25.06
CA LYS A 471 7.29 0.68 -25.19
C LYS A 471 7.59 -0.37 -24.14
N LYS A 472 8.86 -0.80 -24.01
CA LYS A 472 9.31 -1.79 -23.02
C LYS A 472 8.88 -1.39 -21.60
N TYR A 473 9.18 -0.16 -21.20
CA TYR A 473 8.93 0.28 -19.82
C TYR A 473 7.47 0.62 -19.54
N ILE A 474 6.71 1.12 -20.52
CA ILE A 474 5.26 1.34 -20.36
C ILE A 474 4.50 0.00 -20.30
N GLU A 475 4.86 -0.98 -21.13
CA GLU A 475 4.29 -2.34 -21.03
C GLU A 475 4.63 -2.97 -19.68
N LYS A 476 5.88 -2.83 -19.20
CA LYS A 476 6.27 -3.28 -17.86
C LYS A 476 5.47 -2.58 -16.76
N TYR A 477 5.31 -1.26 -16.84
CA TYR A 477 4.54 -0.46 -15.90
C TYR A 477 3.06 -0.91 -15.83
N ASP A 478 2.45 -1.14 -16.99
CA ASP A 478 1.06 -1.62 -17.07
C ASP A 478 0.90 -3.06 -16.57
N ASN A 479 1.91 -3.90 -16.75
CA ASN A 479 1.91 -5.29 -16.27
C ASN A 479 2.17 -5.45 -14.78
N GLU A 480 2.98 -4.59 -14.14
CA GLU A 480 3.35 -4.74 -12.73
C GLU A 480 2.56 -3.82 -11.79
N ILE A 481 2.19 -2.62 -12.26
CA ILE A 481 1.48 -1.62 -11.44
C ILE A 481 0.01 -1.52 -11.89
N GLY A 482 -0.25 -1.71 -13.19
CA GLY A 482 -1.61 -1.74 -13.72
C GLY A 482 -2.47 -2.89 -13.18
N LEU A 483 -1.87 -3.92 -12.57
CA LEU A 483 -2.58 -4.95 -11.79
C LEU A 483 -3.45 -4.36 -10.68
N TYR A 484 -3.04 -3.21 -10.14
CA TYR A 484 -3.66 -2.58 -8.98
C TYR A 484 -4.48 -1.33 -9.33
N LYS A 485 -4.68 -1.02 -10.61
CA LYS A 485 -5.33 0.23 -11.07
C LYS A 485 -6.76 0.45 -10.54
N GLU A 486 -7.49 -0.62 -10.25
CA GLU A 486 -8.85 -0.54 -9.69
C GLU A 486 -8.86 -0.20 -8.18
N PHE A 487 -7.70 -0.30 -7.51
CA PHE A 487 -7.51 -0.01 -6.08
C PHE A 487 -6.74 1.28 -5.86
N ASN A 488 -5.82 1.60 -6.76
CA ASN A 488 -4.94 2.74 -6.67
C ASN A 488 -5.46 3.92 -7.49
N THR A 489 -6.08 4.88 -6.80
CA THR A 489 -6.56 6.13 -7.41
C THR A 489 -5.43 6.99 -7.97
N GLU A 490 -4.20 6.84 -7.46
CA GLU A 490 -3.01 7.57 -7.89
C GLU A 490 -2.37 6.95 -9.16
N TYR A 491 -2.82 5.77 -9.62
CA TYR A 491 -2.20 5.06 -10.75
C TYR A 491 -2.04 5.92 -12.01
N LYS A 492 -3.08 6.71 -12.37
CA LYS A 492 -3.02 7.60 -13.53
C LYS A 492 -1.95 8.68 -13.37
N ASP A 493 -1.89 9.28 -12.19
CA ASP A 493 -0.94 10.36 -11.89
C ASP A 493 0.50 9.81 -11.87
N MET A 494 0.72 8.65 -11.25
CA MET A 494 2.04 7.99 -11.22
C MET A 494 2.50 7.61 -12.63
N LYS A 495 1.62 7.01 -13.45
CA LYS A 495 1.93 6.69 -14.84
C LYS A 495 2.28 7.93 -15.64
N GLN A 496 1.54 9.02 -15.47
CA GLN A 496 1.83 10.29 -16.14
C GLN A 496 3.19 10.87 -15.73
N ILE A 497 3.54 10.81 -14.45
CA ILE A 497 4.85 11.24 -13.94
C ILE A 497 5.96 10.40 -14.59
N PHE A 498 5.78 9.08 -14.66
CA PHE A 498 6.75 8.18 -15.30
C PHE A 498 6.88 8.45 -16.81
N GLU A 499 5.78 8.62 -17.52
CA GLU A 499 5.77 9.01 -18.94
C GLU A 499 6.48 10.34 -19.18
N ASN A 500 6.29 11.32 -18.30
CA ASN A 500 6.97 12.61 -18.38
C ASN A 500 8.49 12.46 -18.24
N LYS A 501 9.00 11.56 -17.38
CA LYS A 501 10.43 11.26 -17.30
C LYS A 501 11.00 10.73 -18.61
N ILE A 502 10.25 9.87 -19.31
CA ILE A 502 10.64 9.37 -20.63
C ILE A 502 10.63 10.51 -21.66
N ASN A 503 9.58 11.33 -21.68
CA ASN A 503 9.43 12.43 -22.64
C ASN A 503 10.51 13.52 -22.47
N LEU A 504 11.09 13.71 -21.27
CA LEU A 504 12.21 14.62 -21.07
C LEU A 504 13.44 14.24 -21.91
N ILE A 505 13.67 12.94 -22.17
CA ILE A 505 14.79 12.49 -22.99
C ILE A 505 14.57 12.87 -24.45
N TYR A 506 13.34 12.71 -24.97
CA TYR A 506 13.00 13.19 -26.31
C TYR A 506 13.22 14.70 -26.44
N LYS A 507 12.75 15.49 -25.46
CA LYS A 507 12.92 16.94 -25.46
C LYS A 507 14.40 17.33 -25.49
N SER A 508 15.23 16.68 -24.67
CA SER A 508 16.68 16.95 -24.65
C SER A 508 17.39 16.63 -25.98
N GLN A 509 16.89 15.67 -26.77
CA GLN A 509 17.43 15.41 -28.12
C GLN A 509 17.07 16.52 -29.11
N LEU A 510 15.85 17.06 -29.03
CA LEU A 510 15.46 18.23 -29.84
C LEU A 510 16.32 19.46 -29.52
N ASP A 511 16.70 19.65 -28.25
CA ASP A 511 17.61 20.73 -27.85
C ASP A 511 19.02 20.55 -28.45
N VAL A 512 19.51 19.30 -28.57
CA VAL A 512 20.78 19.01 -29.28
C VAL A 512 20.68 19.38 -30.76
N PHE A 513 19.53 19.15 -31.42
CA PHE A 513 19.34 19.54 -32.82
C PHE A 513 19.36 21.06 -32.98
N LYS A 514 18.71 21.80 -32.07
CA LYS A 514 18.74 23.27 -32.02
C LYS A 514 20.16 23.78 -31.82
N SER A 515 20.90 23.21 -30.87
CA SER A 515 22.32 23.57 -30.64
C SER A 515 23.19 23.36 -31.89
N LYS A 516 22.98 22.27 -32.63
CA LYS A 516 23.72 22.01 -33.87
C LYS A 516 23.35 22.96 -35.00
N SER A 517 22.07 23.28 -35.18
CA SER A 517 21.62 24.23 -36.19
C SER A 517 22.13 25.65 -35.89
N GLU A 518 22.22 25.99 -34.62
CA GLU A 518 22.76 27.27 -34.14
C GLU A 518 24.24 27.51 -34.47
N ASN A 519 25.03 26.48 -34.77
CA ASN A 519 26.44 26.63 -35.15
C ASN A 519 26.60 27.41 -36.45
N GLU A 520 25.59 27.41 -37.33
CA GLU A 520 25.61 28.21 -38.56
C GLU A 520 25.66 29.72 -38.27
N TYR A 521 25.12 30.16 -37.13
CA TYR A 521 25.19 31.56 -36.72
C TYR A 521 26.61 32.02 -36.36
N ASN A 522 27.58 31.10 -36.21
CA ASN A 522 28.98 31.48 -36.04
C ASN A 522 29.55 32.15 -37.31
N LEU A 523 29.04 31.80 -38.50
CA LEU A 523 29.42 32.44 -39.77
C LEU A 523 28.96 33.91 -39.84
N LEU A 524 27.90 34.24 -39.12
CA LEU A 524 27.27 35.55 -39.14
C LEU A 524 28.24 36.66 -38.67
N SER A 525 29.06 36.39 -37.66
CA SER A 525 30.10 37.34 -37.19
C SER A 525 31.09 37.69 -38.31
N LEU A 526 31.57 36.68 -39.06
CA LEU A 526 32.49 36.89 -40.18
C LEU A 526 31.82 37.67 -41.33
N VAL A 527 30.55 37.36 -41.63
CA VAL A 527 29.77 38.06 -42.66
C VAL A 527 29.59 39.53 -42.29
N ILE A 528 29.21 39.82 -41.04
CA ILE A 528 29.06 41.18 -40.52
C ILE A 528 30.39 41.94 -40.63
N GLN A 529 31.49 41.35 -40.15
CA GLN A 529 32.81 41.98 -40.20
C GLN A 529 33.25 42.31 -41.64
N ASN A 530 33.02 41.40 -42.59
CA ASN A 530 33.38 41.61 -43.98
C ASN A 530 32.55 42.73 -44.62
N LYS A 531 31.22 42.73 -44.42
CA LYS A 531 30.36 43.79 -44.95
C LYS A 531 30.65 45.16 -44.31
N LEU A 532 30.96 45.19 -43.01
CA LEU A 532 31.41 46.42 -42.34
C LEU A 532 32.66 47.00 -43.01
N LYS A 533 33.67 46.17 -43.32
CA LYS A 533 34.89 46.61 -44.02
C LYS A 533 34.60 47.12 -45.45
N GLU A 534 33.64 46.54 -46.15
CA GLU A 534 33.31 46.94 -47.54
C GLU A 534 32.64 48.32 -47.62
N ILE A 535 31.86 48.74 -46.61
CA ILE A 535 31.28 50.11 -46.53
C ILE A 535 32.36 51.19 -46.64
N PHE A 536 33.53 50.95 -46.04
CA PHE A 536 34.64 51.89 -46.07
C PHE A 536 35.38 51.86 -47.41
N LYS A 537 35.35 50.76 -48.17
CA LYS A 537 36.08 50.66 -49.45
C LYS A 537 35.27 51.13 -50.65
N ASN A 538 33.97 50.84 -50.69
CA ASN A 538 33.11 51.09 -51.84
C ASN A 538 31.84 51.86 -51.42
N LYS A 539 31.55 52.96 -52.13
CA LYS A 539 30.34 53.77 -51.88
C LYS A 539 29.06 53.03 -52.26
N ASP A 540 29.11 52.16 -53.28
CA ASP A 540 27.94 51.41 -53.75
C ASP A 540 27.43 50.43 -52.68
N SER A 541 28.34 49.87 -51.88
CA SER A 541 28.03 48.94 -50.77
C SER A 541 27.24 49.59 -49.61
N ARG A 542 27.01 50.92 -49.64
CA ARG A 542 26.29 51.67 -48.61
C ARG A 542 24.79 51.71 -48.84
N VAL A 543 24.35 51.63 -50.10
CA VAL A 543 22.95 51.85 -50.50
C VAL A 543 22.03 50.74 -49.99
N ASN A 544 22.48 49.48 -50.07
CA ASN A 544 21.68 48.30 -49.72
C ASN A 544 22.24 47.51 -48.52
N PHE A 545 23.13 48.11 -47.72
CA PHE A 545 23.87 47.41 -46.66
C PHE A 545 22.98 46.59 -45.72
N TRP A 546 21.94 47.22 -45.17
CA TRP A 546 21.03 46.58 -44.20
C TRP A 546 20.18 45.48 -44.83
N ASP A 547 19.74 45.70 -46.06
CA ASP A 547 18.96 44.74 -46.83
C ASP A 547 19.78 43.50 -47.20
N GLU A 548 21.03 43.68 -47.63
CA GLU A 548 21.93 42.56 -47.91
C GLU A 548 22.30 41.78 -46.65
N LEU A 549 22.45 42.44 -45.50
CA LEU A 549 22.67 41.77 -44.21
C LEU A 549 21.47 40.93 -43.78
N ILE A 550 20.25 41.42 -44.01
CA ILE A 550 19.02 40.67 -43.76
C ILE A 550 18.90 39.47 -44.72
N GLU A 551 19.26 39.62 -45.98
CA GLU A 551 19.30 38.50 -46.93
C GLU A 551 20.32 37.43 -46.51
N ASP A 552 21.49 37.84 -46.01
CA ASP A 552 22.49 36.91 -45.47
C ASP A 552 22.00 36.22 -44.19
N LEU A 553 21.33 36.96 -43.28
CA LEU A 553 20.69 36.39 -42.09
C LEU A 553 19.63 35.36 -42.50
N LYS A 554 18.76 35.71 -43.46
CA LYS A 554 17.75 34.80 -43.99
C LYS A 554 18.38 33.53 -44.53
N ARG A 555 19.41 33.64 -45.38
CA ARG A 555 20.10 32.48 -45.94
C ARG A 555 20.70 31.57 -44.84
N ILE A 556 21.26 32.15 -43.80
CA ILE A 556 21.83 31.40 -42.66
C ILE A 556 20.72 30.77 -41.81
N THR A 557 19.62 31.47 -41.56
CA THR A 557 18.46 30.96 -40.83
C THR A 557 17.78 29.84 -41.61
N ASP A 558 17.58 29.97 -42.91
CA ASP A 558 17.04 28.92 -43.78
C ASP A 558 17.97 27.69 -43.78
N LYS A 559 19.29 27.90 -43.76
CA LYS A 559 20.26 26.80 -43.63
C LYS A 559 20.18 26.11 -42.27
N SER A 560 20.04 26.87 -41.19
CA SER A 560 19.83 26.36 -39.82
C SER A 560 18.54 25.53 -39.73
N ILE A 561 17.44 26.05 -40.27
CA ILE A 561 16.15 25.36 -40.37
C ILE A 561 16.30 24.05 -41.17
N ASN A 562 16.92 24.10 -42.35
CA ASN A 562 17.17 22.90 -43.15
C ASN A 562 18.02 21.85 -42.41
N ILE A 563 19.01 22.27 -41.61
CA ILE A 563 19.79 21.33 -40.78
C ILE A 563 18.90 20.71 -39.72
N TYR A 564 18.11 21.51 -39.01
CA TYR A 564 17.19 21.02 -37.98
C TYR A 564 16.14 20.06 -38.55
N GLU A 565 15.54 20.39 -39.69
CA GLU A 565 14.59 19.54 -40.41
C GLU A 565 15.25 18.25 -40.89
N LYS A 566 16.44 18.35 -41.51
CA LYS A 566 17.18 17.18 -41.98
C LYS A 566 17.53 16.24 -40.84
N LEU A 567 18.03 16.77 -39.71
CA LEU A 567 18.32 15.96 -38.53
C LEU A 567 17.04 15.32 -37.99
N SER A 568 15.94 16.06 -37.92
CA SER A 568 14.68 15.51 -37.44
C SER A 568 14.15 14.39 -38.35
N MET A 569 14.25 14.54 -39.67
CA MET A 569 13.87 13.51 -40.65
C MET A 569 14.82 12.31 -40.64
N GLU A 570 16.13 12.53 -40.58
CA GLU A 570 17.15 11.48 -40.59
C GLU A 570 17.06 10.57 -39.35
N TYR A 571 16.60 11.13 -38.24
CA TYR A 571 16.48 10.42 -36.96
C TYR A 571 15.02 10.21 -36.52
N ASP A 572 14.06 10.43 -37.42
CA ASP A 572 12.61 10.20 -37.31
C ASP A 572 11.85 10.99 -36.22
N TYR A 573 12.42 12.09 -35.70
CA TYR A 573 11.76 12.95 -34.70
C TYR A 573 10.59 13.73 -35.30
N GLU A 574 9.43 13.63 -34.65
CA GLU A 574 8.26 14.46 -34.97
C GLU A 574 8.49 15.86 -34.41
N ILE A 575 8.55 16.84 -35.31
CA ILE A 575 8.72 18.25 -34.96
C ILE A 575 7.33 18.88 -34.79
N ASN A 576 7.14 19.72 -33.77
CA ASN A 576 6.05 20.70 -33.85
C ASN A 576 6.49 21.80 -34.81
N PHE A 577 6.37 21.50 -36.11
CA PHE A 577 6.97 22.25 -37.21
C PHE A 577 6.67 23.76 -37.14
N LYS A 578 5.55 24.18 -36.54
CA LYS A 578 5.24 25.60 -36.38
C LYS A 578 5.93 26.25 -35.19
N GLU A 579 5.97 25.61 -34.03
CA GLU A 579 6.53 26.21 -32.81
C GLU A 579 8.05 26.18 -32.82
N ASP A 580 8.66 25.05 -33.18
CA ASP A 580 10.12 24.90 -33.20
C ASP A 580 10.76 25.82 -34.25
N LEU A 581 10.14 25.96 -35.44
CA LEU A 581 10.64 26.88 -36.47
C LEU A 581 10.51 28.35 -36.04
N LYS A 582 9.44 28.71 -35.33
CA LYS A 582 9.25 30.07 -34.80
C LYS A 582 10.31 30.41 -33.76
N GLU A 583 10.64 29.46 -32.88
CA GLU A 583 11.70 29.60 -31.90
C GLU A 583 13.07 29.78 -32.57
N ILE A 584 13.45 28.90 -33.51
CA ILE A 584 14.70 29.01 -34.26
C ILE A 584 14.82 30.36 -34.98
N LYS A 585 13.74 30.84 -35.60
CA LYS A 585 13.71 32.16 -36.25
C LYS A 585 13.91 33.30 -35.26
N ASN A 586 13.24 33.27 -34.11
CA ASN A 586 13.42 34.28 -33.05
C ASN A 586 14.85 34.28 -32.51
N ASP A 587 15.40 33.11 -32.21
CA ASP A 587 16.76 32.97 -31.67
C ASP A 587 17.81 33.44 -32.68
N SER A 588 17.60 33.14 -33.97
CA SER A 588 18.46 33.61 -35.06
C SER A 588 18.56 35.14 -35.08
N PHE A 589 17.41 35.82 -34.96
CA PHE A 589 17.34 37.28 -35.00
C PHE A 589 17.95 37.91 -33.75
N ASN A 590 17.64 37.37 -32.56
CA ASN A 590 18.22 37.84 -31.30
C ASN A 590 19.75 37.72 -31.30
N LYS A 591 20.28 36.59 -31.79
CA LYS A 591 21.72 36.34 -31.92
C LYS A 591 22.35 37.30 -32.94
N PHE A 592 21.67 37.57 -34.05
CA PHE A 592 22.10 38.55 -35.05
C PHE A 592 22.23 39.96 -34.48
N ILE A 593 21.22 40.47 -33.78
CA ILE A 593 21.27 41.80 -33.16
C ILE A 593 22.40 41.87 -32.13
N LYS A 594 22.59 40.83 -31.32
CA LYS A 594 23.67 40.76 -30.34
C LYS A 594 25.05 40.80 -31.00
N LEU A 595 25.24 40.05 -32.08
CA LEU A 595 26.50 40.02 -32.84
C LEU A 595 26.74 41.34 -33.57
N LEU A 596 25.73 41.93 -34.21
CA LEU A 596 25.82 43.27 -34.81
C LEU A 596 26.30 44.32 -33.82
N LYS A 597 25.63 44.41 -32.65
CA LYS A 597 26.03 45.33 -31.59
C LYS A 597 27.47 45.06 -31.14
N LYS A 598 27.85 43.79 -30.97
CA LYS A 598 29.21 43.42 -30.57
C LYS A 598 30.24 43.87 -31.61
N GLU A 599 30.04 43.59 -32.89
CA GLU A 599 31.01 43.90 -33.95
C GLU A 599 31.13 45.40 -34.22
N ILE A 600 30.01 46.13 -34.16
CA ILE A 600 29.98 47.60 -34.36
C ILE A 600 30.55 48.34 -33.14
N LEU A 601 30.40 47.80 -31.94
CA LEU A 601 30.92 48.38 -30.69
C LEU A 601 32.30 47.84 -30.29
N ASN A 602 32.91 46.95 -31.07
CA ASN A 602 34.16 46.27 -30.73
C ASN A 602 35.34 47.27 -30.64
N GLN A 603 36.19 47.11 -29.63
CA GLN A 603 37.37 47.96 -29.42
C GLN A 603 38.50 47.69 -30.43
N GLU A 604 38.55 46.49 -31.03
CA GLU A 604 39.57 46.13 -32.04
C GLU A 604 39.21 46.56 -33.47
N ASN A 605 37.90 46.72 -33.77
CA ASN A 605 37.38 47.30 -35.00
C ASN A 605 36.85 48.71 -34.71
N ASP A 606 37.69 49.56 -34.13
CA ASP A 606 37.30 50.93 -33.85
C ASP A 606 36.83 51.59 -35.15
N ILE A 607 35.54 51.93 -35.22
CA ILE A 607 34.97 52.66 -36.35
C ILE A 607 35.83 53.89 -36.62
N GLU A 608 36.40 54.48 -35.58
CA GLU A 608 37.35 55.57 -35.69
C GLU A 608 38.59 55.16 -36.50
N ASN A 609 39.24 54.02 -36.19
CA ASN A 609 40.38 53.52 -36.96
C ASN A 609 40.02 53.18 -38.41
N LEU A 610 38.84 52.61 -38.66
CA LEU A 610 38.37 52.32 -40.02
C LEU A 610 38.12 53.60 -40.82
N LEU A 611 37.56 54.64 -40.19
CA LEU A 611 37.41 55.96 -40.79
C LEU A 611 38.76 56.61 -41.09
N LEU A 612 39.73 56.54 -40.18
CA LEU A 612 41.08 57.08 -40.39
C LEU A 612 41.82 56.32 -41.50
N GLN A 613 41.73 54.99 -41.54
CA GLN A 613 42.27 54.18 -42.63
C GLN A 613 41.61 54.51 -43.97
N HIS A 614 40.30 54.72 -43.99
CA HIS A 614 39.59 55.19 -45.18
C HIS A 614 40.10 56.56 -45.62
N PHE A 615 40.25 57.49 -44.67
CA PHE A 615 40.78 58.82 -44.94
C PHE A 615 42.16 58.76 -45.58
N GLU A 616 43.09 58.02 -44.97
CA GLU A 616 44.45 57.84 -45.48
C GLU A 616 44.44 57.20 -46.88
N ASN A 617 43.62 56.16 -47.08
CA ASN A 617 43.59 55.44 -48.34
C ASN A 617 42.94 56.25 -49.48
N HIS A 618 41.95 57.07 -49.16
CA HIS A 618 41.16 57.79 -50.14
C HIS A 618 41.72 59.19 -50.42
N TYR A 619 42.30 59.85 -49.41
CA TYR A 619 42.74 61.24 -49.47
C TYR A 619 44.27 61.43 -49.30
N CYS A 620 45.02 60.42 -48.85
CA CYS A 620 46.46 60.53 -48.56
C CYS A 620 47.34 59.50 -49.30
N LYS A 621 47.14 59.34 -50.62
CA LYS A 621 48.00 58.50 -51.48
C LYS A 621 48.82 59.32 -52.46
N PHE A 622 50.07 58.91 -52.68
CA PHE A 622 51.06 59.67 -53.44
C PHE A 622 50.67 59.92 -54.91
N TYR A 623 49.95 59.00 -55.56
CA TYR A 623 49.48 59.18 -56.94
C TYR A 623 48.23 60.09 -57.05
N LYS A 624 47.65 60.52 -55.92
CA LYS A 624 46.53 61.46 -55.86
C LYS A 624 47.01 62.91 -55.65
N VAL A 625 48.17 63.28 -56.20
CA VAL A 625 48.75 64.66 -56.09
C VAL A 625 47.76 65.74 -56.55
N HIS A 626 46.88 65.45 -57.51
CA HIS A 626 45.82 66.38 -57.95
C HIS A 626 44.89 66.82 -56.82
N GLN A 627 44.74 66.04 -55.75
CA GLN A 627 43.97 66.44 -54.57
C GLN A 627 44.61 67.65 -53.87
N LEU A 628 45.92 67.86 -53.96
CA LEU A 628 46.58 69.08 -53.45
C LEU A 628 46.18 70.36 -54.22
N MET A 629 45.51 70.23 -55.38
CA MET A 629 44.90 71.38 -56.07
C MET A 629 43.55 71.79 -55.45
N LYS A 630 42.93 70.94 -54.63
CA LYS A 630 41.79 71.34 -53.78
C LYS A 630 42.31 72.02 -52.52
N THR A 631 41.56 72.98 -51.98
CA THR A 631 41.88 73.58 -50.68
C THR A 631 41.81 72.51 -49.57
N LYS A 632 42.67 72.60 -48.56
CA LYS A 632 42.65 71.71 -47.38
C LYS A 632 41.24 71.65 -46.79
N GLU A 633 40.56 72.78 -46.73
CA GLU A 633 39.19 72.91 -46.24
C GLU A 633 38.19 72.06 -47.04
N ASN A 634 38.27 72.03 -48.38
CA ASN A 634 37.39 71.22 -49.21
C ASN A 634 37.59 69.71 -48.97
N ILE A 635 38.83 69.25 -48.82
CA ILE A 635 39.13 67.83 -48.53
C ILE A 635 38.60 67.43 -47.16
N MET A 636 38.79 68.30 -46.15
CA MET A 636 38.28 68.06 -44.80
C MET A 636 36.76 68.02 -44.79
N ASN A 637 36.09 68.96 -45.46
CA ASN A 637 34.64 68.99 -45.53
C ASN A 637 34.08 67.75 -46.27
N GLU A 638 34.65 67.39 -47.43
CA GLU A 638 34.28 66.18 -48.17
C GLU A 638 34.48 64.90 -47.32
N SER A 639 35.58 64.80 -46.57
CA SER A 639 35.86 63.62 -45.75
C SER A 639 35.04 63.54 -44.46
N ILE A 640 34.69 64.69 -43.87
CA ILE A 640 33.80 64.78 -42.71
C ILE A 640 32.37 64.42 -43.12
N GLU A 641 31.88 64.95 -44.25
CA GLU A 641 30.56 64.62 -44.80
C GLU A 641 30.46 63.12 -45.11
N GLU A 642 31.51 62.55 -45.69
CA GLU A 642 31.57 61.10 -45.95
C GLU A 642 31.58 60.26 -44.66
N ALA A 643 32.32 60.68 -43.64
CA ALA A 643 32.34 60.02 -42.33
C ALA A 643 30.99 60.12 -41.61
N GLN A 644 30.32 61.28 -41.69
CA GLN A 644 28.97 61.48 -41.16
C GLN A 644 27.97 60.54 -41.81
N ASN A 645 28.01 60.40 -43.15
CA ASN A 645 27.14 59.48 -43.88
C ASN A 645 27.35 58.01 -43.48
N ILE A 646 28.61 57.58 -43.27
CA ILE A 646 28.92 56.22 -42.83
C ILE A 646 28.45 55.97 -41.39
N ILE A 647 28.70 56.91 -40.48
CA ILE A 647 28.29 56.75 -39.08
C ILE A 647 26.77 56.78 -38.95
N GLN A 648 26.09 57.64 -39.71
CA GLN A 648 24.62 57.69 -39.73
C GLN A 648 24.02 56.40 -40.30
N LEU A 649 24.68 55.77 -41.28
CA LEU A 649 24.27 54.45 -41.78
C LEU A 649 24.41 53.36 -40.69
N LEU A 650 25.45 53.43 -39.85
CA LEU A 650 25.75 52.43 -38.82
C LEU A 650 25.07 52.68 -37.47
N SER A 651 24.56 53.89 -37.22
CA SER A 651 23.95 54.26 -35.94
C SER A 651 22.58 53.65 -35.73
N GLU A 652 21.81 53.47 -36.79
CA GLU A 652 20.44 52.96 -36.75
C GLU A 652 20.22 51.94 -37.86
N THR A 653 19.59 50.82 -37.51
CA THR A 653 19.20 49.81 -38.50
C THR A 653 18.05 50.31 -39.37
N LYS A 654 18.19 50.22 -40.70
CA LYS A 654 17.11 50.52 -41.66
C LYS A 654 16.80 49.29 -42.51
N PHE A 655 15.90 48.44 -42.01
CA PHE A 655 15.48 47.24 -42.72
C PHE A 655 14.26 47.51 -43.61
N SER A 656 14.25 46.99 -44.83
CA SER A 656 13.02 46.92 -45.62
C SER A 656 12.01 45.97 -44.97
N GLU A 657 10.78 46.45 -44.75
CA GLU A 657 9.68 45.68 -44.14
C GLU A 657 9.38 44.40 -44.93
N ASP A 658 9.38 44.48 -46.26
CA ASP A 658 9.12 43.33 -47.14
C ASP A 658 10.21 42.25 -47.00
N LYS A 659 11.48 42.65 -46.91
CA LYS A 659 12.59 41.70 -46.74
C LYS A 659 12.62 41.11 -45.34
N PHE A 660 12.31 41.90 -44.32
CA PHE A 660 12.29 41.46 -42.93
C PHE A 660 11.21 40.41 -42.65
N LYS A 661 9.99 40.62 -43.18
CA LYS A 661 8.88 39.66 -43.05
C LYS A 661 9.23 38.27 -43.61
N THR A 662 10.17 38.19 -44.55
CA THR A 662 10.61 36.89 -45.08
C THR A 662 11.40 36.04 -44.07
N ILE A 663 11.86 36.59 -42.96
CA ILE A 663 12.53 35.86 -41.88
C ILE A 663 11.51 35.45 -40.81
N ASN A 664 10.73 36.40 -40.30
CA ASN A 664 9.71 36.13 -39.30
C ASN A 664 8.57 37.15 -39.37
N GLU A 665 7.35 36.68 -39.65
CA GLU A 665 6.14 37.51 -39.73
C GLU A 665 5.64 38.00 -38.36
N ASP A 666 6.01 37.28 -37.29
CA ASP A 666 5.55 37.55 -35.92
C ASP A 666 6.43 38.54 -35.16
N ILE A 667 7.64 38.83 -35.65
CA ILE A 667 8.51 39.83 -35.04
C ILE A 667 7.97 41.20 -35.44
N LYS A 668 7.41 41.93 -34.47
CA LYS A 668 7.09 43.36 -34.67
C LYS A 668 8.36 44.06 -35.11
N ILE A 669 8.32 44.70 -36.28
CA ILE A 669 9.36 45.62 -36.70
C ILE A 669 9.38 46.74 -35.65
N VAL A 670 10.32 46.65 -34.72
CA VAL A 670 10.69 47.79 -33.91
C VAL A 670 11.58 48.61 -34.83
N ASN A 671 10.98 49.60 -35.50
CA ASN A 671 11.72 50.54 -36.32
C ASN A 671 12.90 51.08 -35.51
N GLU A 672 14.09 51.02 -36.12
CA GLU A 672 15.34 51.63 -35.67
C GLU A 672 15.88 51.08 -34.34
N TYR A 673 16.49 49.88 -34.37
CA TYR A 673 17.42 49.51 -33.30
C TYR A 673 18.59 50.49 -33.36
N LYS A 674 18.63 51.40 -32.39
CA LYS A 674 19.79 52.25 -32.15
C LYS A 674 20.97 51.38 -31.75
N ILE A 675 21.98 51.35 -32.60
CA ILE A 675 23.23 50.60 -32.39
C ILE A 675 24.26 51.49 -31.71
N LEU A 676 24.33 52.77 -32.11
CA LEU A 676 25.22 53.77 -31.53
C LEU A 676 24.40 54.88 -30.87
N GLU A 677 24.71 55.19 -29.62
CA GLU A 677 24.14 56.35 -28.94
C GLU A 677 24.65 57.67 -29.52
N ASP A 678 23.82 58.72 -29.47
CA ASP A 678 24.13 60.02 -30.08
C ASP A 678 25.41 60.65 -29.52
N ASP A 679 25.66 60.45 -28.23
CA ASP A 679 26.89 60.90 -27.56
C ASP A 679 28.13 60.19 -28.11
N LYS A 680 28.01 58.89 -28.43
CA LYS A 680 29.09 58.10 -29.03
C LYS A 680 29.33 58.51 -30.48
N VAL A 681 28.27 58.76 -31.25
CA VAL A 681 28.35 59.30 -32.62
C VAL A 681 29.09 60.63 -32.64
N ARG A 682 28.72 61.57 -31.75
CA ARG A 682 29.40 62.87 -31.62
C ARG A 682 30.88 62.71 -31.29
N ARG A 683 31.20 61.88 -30.29
CA ARG A 683 32.57 61.62 -29.88
C ARG A 683 33.44 61.09 -31.02
N ILE A 684 32.96 60.09 -31.77
CA ILE A 684 33.70 59.51 -32.90
C ILE A 684 33.96 60.58 -33.97
N LEU A 685 32.96 61.41 -34.30
CA LEU A 685 33.09 62.47 -35.29
C LEU A 685 34.07 63.57 -34.85
N ASP A 686 34.05 63.97 -33.58
CA ASP A 686 34.93 65.00 -33.05
C ASP A 686 36.39 64.51 -32.97
N GLU A 687 36.62 63.27 -32.52
CA GLU A 687 37.95 62.66 -32.51
C GLU A 687 38.48 62.47 -33.96
N TYR A 688 37.62 62.03 -34.90
CA TYR A 688 37.96 61.93 -36.32
C TYR A 688 38.37 63.28 -36.91
N LYS A 689 37.56 64.34 -36.74
CA LYS A 689 37.86 65.71 -37.20
C LYS A 689 39.21 66.22 -36.69
N TYR A 690 39.52 65.91 -35.43
CA TYR A 690 40.79 66.29 -34.83
C TYR A 690 41.98 65.52 -35.47
N LYS A 691 41.85 64.21 -35.64
CA LYS A 691 42.94 63.35 -36.12
C LYS A 691 43.24 63.51 -37.62
N ILE A 692 42.23 63.67 -38.49
CA ILE A 692 42.44 63.80 -39.94
C ILE A 692 43.27 65.04 -40.31
N ASN A 693 43.14 66.13 -39.54
CA ASN A 693 43.92 67.35 -39.76
C ASN A 693 45.42 67.08 -39.65
N ASN A 694 45.83 66.38 -38.59
CA ASN A 694 47.22 66.04 -38.32
C ASN A 694 47.75 65.02 -39.37
N ILE A 695 46.93 64.04 -39.76
CA ILE A 695 47.27 63.06 -40.79
C ILE A 695 47.52 63.76 -42.14
N TYR A 696 46.60 64.63 -42.55
CA TYR A 696 46.73 65.36 -43.81
C TYR A 696 47.90 66.33 -43.82
N ASP A 697 48.16 67.03 -42.70
CA ASP A 697 49.31 67.94 -42.60
C ASP A 697 50.64 67.18 -42.74
N LYS A 698 50.75 66.01 -42.11
CA LYS A 698 51.91 65.11 -42.29
C LYS A 698 52.05 64.63 -43.72
N PHE A 699 50.95 64.22 -44.36
CA PHE A 699 50.94 63.80 -45.77
C PHE A 699 51.35 64.96 -46.70
N SER A 700 50.73 66.13 -46.54
CA SER A 700 51.02 67.35 -47.31
C SER A 700 52.48 67.75 -47.18
N GLN A 701 53.04 67.77 -45.96
CA GLN A 701 54.48 68.03 -45.76
C GLN A 701 55.37 66.98 -46.45
N LYS A 702 55.01 65.70 -46.40
CA LYS A 702 55.77 64.61 -47.02
C LYS A 702 55.73 64.70 -48.54
N VAL A 703 54.58 65.00 -49.15
CA VAL A 703 54.45 65.21 -50.60
C VAL A 703 55.17 66.49 -51.02
N LYS A 704 55.01 67.60 -50.28
CA LYS A 704 55.73 68.86 -50.52
C LYS A 704 57.24 68.69 -50.48
N LYS A 705 57.81 68.00 -49.48
CA LYS A 705 59.23 67.65 -49.42
C LYS A 705 59.68 66.81 -50.60
N SER A 706 58.86 65.85 -51.02
CA SER A 706 59.21 64.95 -52.13
C SER A 706 59.12 65.65 -53.50
N LEU A 707 58.12 66.53 -53.70
CA LEU A 707 58.03 67.42 -54.86
C LEU A 707 59.19 68.42 -54.89
N PHE A 708 59.58 68.96 -53.73
CA PHE A 708 60.75 69.83 -53.60
C PHE A 708 62.05 69.11 -53.96
N ILE A 709 62.27 67.88 -53.47
CA ILE A 709 63.42 67.05 -53.84
C ILE A 709 63.38 66.69 -55.33
N GLY A 710 62.21 66.37 -55.88
CA GLY A 710 62.02 66.12 -57.31
C GLY A 710 62.31 67.35 -58.17
N ALA A 711 61.82 68.53 -57.78
CA ALA A 711 62.07 69.80 -58.45
C ALA A 711 63.53 70.25 -58.32
N ALA A 712 64.16 70.08 -57.15
CA ALA A 712 65.58 70.32 -56.94
C ALA A 712 66.46 69.33 -57.71
N GLY A 713 66.01 68.09 -57.88
CA GLY A 713 66.63 67.09 -58.74
C GLY A 713 66.54 67.48 -60.22
N ILE A 714 65.37 67.90 -60.70
CA ILE A 714 65.16 68.37 -62.08
C ILE A 714 65.95 69.67 -62.36
N LEU A 715 65.98 70.62 -61.41
CA LEU A 715 66.78 71.85 -61.51
C LEU A 715 68.29 71.58 -61.41
N GLY A 716 68.70 70.59 -60.60
CA GLY A 716 70.08 70.11 -60.54
C GLY A 716 70.51 69.38 -61.81
N ILE A 717 69.61 68.63 -62.44
CA ILE A 717 69.84 68.04 -63.77
C ILE A 717 69.89 69.14 -64.83
N ALA A 718 69.06 70.19 -64.73
CA ALA A 718 69.10 71.34 -65.64
C ALA A 718 70.39 72.18 -65.48
N SER A 719 70.96 72.30 -64.27
CA SER A 719 72.23 72.99 -64.05
C SER A 719 73.45 72.18 -64.52
N VAL A 720 73.37 70.84 -64.49
CA VAL A 720 74.40 69.94 -65.06
C VAL A 720 74.26 69.83 -66.60
N ALA A 721 73.04 69.86 -67.13
CA ALA A 721 72.76 69.85 -68.58
C ALA A 721 73.12 71.17 -69.29
N GLY A 722 73.46 72.24 -68.55
CA GLY A 722 74.02 73.47 -69.11
C GLY A 722 75.37 73.30 -69.87
N THR A 723 75.92 72.09 -69.92
CA THR A 723 77.14 71.77 -70.68
C THR A 723 76.95 70.80 -71.85
N ALA A 724 75.71 70.32 -72.11
CA ALA A 724 75.41 69.49 -73.28
C ALA A 724 74.08 69.90 -73.91
N GLY A 725 74.14 70.54 -75.08
CA GLY A 725 72.98 71.06 -75.79
C GLY A 725 71.98 69.97 -76.19
N THR A 726 70.82 69.95 -75.52
CA THR A 726 69.60 69.29 -76.02
C THR A 726 68.39 70.17 -75.73
N ALA A 727 67.81 70.71 -76.81
CA ALA A 727 66.64 71.57 -76.82
C ALA A 727 65.34 70.76 -76.62
N ALA A 728 65.02 70.40 -75.36
CA ALA A 728 63.73 69.81 -75.02
C ALA A 728 63.40 69.93 -73.51
N LEU A 729 63.60 71.10 -72.90
CA LEU A 729 63.36 71.30 -71.46
C LEU A 729 62.70 72.63 -70.99
N PRO A 730 62.21 73.56 -71.85
CA PRO A 730 61.46 74.71 -71.32
C PRO A 730 60.12 74.31 -70.71
N GLY A 731 59.30 73.52 -71.42
CA GLY A 731 57.91 73.25 -71.01
C GLY A 731 57.76 72.49 -69.69
N LEU A 732 58.69 71.58 -69.37
CA LEU A 732 58.69 70.80 -68.12
C LEU A 732 59.19 71.64 -66.94
N ALA A 733 60.17 72.52 -67.14
CA ALA A 733 60.66 73.44 -66.12
C ALA A 733 59.60 74.53 -65.80
N THR A 734 58.89 75.05 -66.81
CA THR A 734 57.80 76.01 -66.60
C THR A 734 56.61 75.38 -65.89
N ALA A 735 56.24 74.14 -66.23
CA ALA A 735 55.18 73.41 -65.52
C ALA A 735 55.58 73.09 -64.06
N ALA A 736 56.84 72.72 -63.81
CA ALA A 736 57.36 72.47 -62.47
C ALA A 736 57.45 73.76 -61.62
N CYS A 737 57.95 74.89 -62.16
CA CYS A 737 57.94 76.18 -61.46
C CYS A 737 56.51 76.66 -61.19
N LYS A 738 55.55 76.44 -62.11
CA LYS A 738 54.15 76.81 -61.89
C LYS A 738 53.52 76.02 -60.74
N VAL A 739 53.79 74.72 -60.65
CA VAL A 739 53.38 73.88 -59.51
C VAL A 739 54.08 74.31 -58.21
N VAL A 740 55.36 74.68 -58.24
CA VAL A 740 56.09 75.15 -57.04
C VAL A 740 55.60 76.51 -56.53
N CYS A 741 55.26 77.44 -57.43
CA CYS A 741 54.73 78.76 -57.06
C CYS A 741 53.26 78.69 -56.63
N GLU A 742 52.41 77.86 -57.26
CA GLU A 742 51.01 77.68 -56.83
C GLU A 742 50.90 76.92 -55.48
N THR A 743 51.92 76.15 -55.09
CA THR A 743 51.94 75.38 -53.83
C THR A 743 52.57 76.10 -52.62
N GLY A 744 53.04 77.34 -52.81
CA GLY A 744 53.51 78.24 -51.76
C GLY A 744 54.74 77.73 -50.98
N LEU A 745 55.69 77.08 -51.67
CA LEU A 745 56.76 76.30 -51.03
C LEU A 745 58.00 77.11 -50.60
N SER A 746 58.30 78.26 -51.21
CA SER A 746 59.11 79.36 -50.63
C SER A 746 59.14 80.58 -51.58
N ASP A 747 59.08 81.79 -51.04
CA ASP A 747 59.20 83.03 -51.84
C ASP A 747 60.57 83.13 -52.52
N SER A 748 61.63 82.62 -51.89
CA SER A 748 62.99 82.67 -52.41
C SER A 748 63.19 81.88 -53.71
N ILE A 749 62.49 80.75 -53.88
CA ILE A 749 62.59 79.93 -55.11
C ILE A 749 61.68 80.45 -56.21
N CYS A 750 60.52 80.99 -55.86
CA CYS A 750 59.64 81.62 -56.85
C CYS A 750 60.30 82.88 -57.44
N THR A 751 61.07 83.62 -56.63
CA THR A 751 61.89 84.76 -57.11
C THR A 751 63.03 84.29 -58.03
N ALA A 752 63.68 83.16 -57.74
CA ALA A 752 64.72 82.57 -58.58
C ALA A 752 64.18 81.95 -59.89
N CYS A 753 62.95 81.42 -59.89
CA CYS A 753 62.26 80.99 -61.12
C CYS A 753 61.88 82.20 -61.98
N GLN A 754 61.42 83.33 -61.41
CA GLN A 754 61.08 84.54 -62.17
C GLN A 754 62.30 85.24 -62.79
N SER A 755 63.49 85.10 -62.20
CA SER A 755 64.72 85.68 -62.77
C SER A 755 65.35 84.85 -63.89
N ASN A 756 64.91 83.61 -64.13
CA ASN A 756 65.45 82.68 -65.13
C ASN A 756 64.41 82.18 -66.17
N ILE A 757 63.19 82.73 -66.15
CA ILE A 757 62.22 82.73 -67.27
C ILE A 757 62.45 84.00 -68.05
#